data_AF-A0A9W8DL64-F1
#
_entry.id   AF-A0A9W8DL64-F1
#
_cell.length_a   1.000
_cell.length_b   1.000
_cell.length_c   1.000
_cell.angle_alpha   90.00
_cell.angle_beta   90.00
_cell.angle_gamma   90.00
#
_symmetry.space_group_name_H-M   'P 1'
#
loop_
_entity.id
_entity.type
_entity.pdbx_description
1 polymer ?
#
loop_
_entity_poly.entity_id
_entity_poly.type
_entity_poly.pdbx_seq_one_letter_code
_entity_poly.pdbx_strand_id
1 'polypeptide(L)'
;ALANQVKKFVLNNKTEIPSIGIGTWQQRDPEKVKFVIKEAIKVGYRHIDTATVYRNEEAIGQALTEIFSDPDNYGVERKDIWITSKLSPRQQGYQKARDSVEESLKNLNLDYIDLYLIHWPGTSGCQPDDPIKHKQDRKESWRALEDLYYEGKVKAIGVSNYLVRHLQEFDEYARVLPTVNQCEFHPLIYDKELLDYCKKKGIQFEAYSSLGEGNLINGKEDVPELDQISSRRNISAAKILLKWGLQHDIVVIPKASSTKHLIENFQLGNFELTEEEMEMLNDTTTNATEPTSNDNNNENVENSVVAPVELEPTSDNEQEQDEDSDDTVPLLTLLNNKNAQDDASAKTQLSVATPANIFAKSAILPASQDDGCVILSDAQGIMYLSEVVDDVNAEADIELVDLKPKDNETPDAIEGDYVFVFAEKPDLSVFDDTLDFGDYVVVTSEEQEQNENKDSNNDVAITATGNISNSDSVVDVTEEPQQITTIKKTYSYILCTIVNVVCISLLTYLFNLHAYPPKINSTAENARDIRLDFPFIGNNPNRDAVIGEDQYPIRLIHTNDVHAHYDAFGLGGGDCSEKEIETGLCFGGAPRLKYIINKLREQANGLDGSMLVDAGDQFQGTLFFRHHKGYAGAKVMNNIGYDAMTLGNHEFDEGPEVLSDFISQLNFPVVSSNIDASRHETLHSQILPYTIIERHNLAIVGFTTESAENTSKPGPKVKISDPVPIINDLVRQLKSQGINKIIALSHMGYSVDLEIAKRLDPGVSLLVGGHSHTFLTTDHDAENVGNSKSQGRYPTIVENESDPDWKTYVIQSKKWGEYISYLDLVYDKSTGMLNNLTTGQPIRTEYDIPEDQELRNIVDELRVPFDREGKVIVGYATEMFNEVERLIDSEQATGRLVCDAYTELCRNNPEVTKDTPIIPAGLFYTGGIRSGIREGKITVSDVISIMPFENLVVAFNVTGKVLIDTFKKNLKETTFIMEGDIIASVLQMSGLKAHFMYNPETNEKTLESLMIAKDNEQNSWEPVDESRVYTIASMDYIVEGGDDFYEFPQDQGEPKYIICGYPTDALKAHIIKNSPISPNMYGENRLYFTKV
;
A
#
# COMPACT_ATOMS: atom_id res chain seq x y z
N ALA A 1 -27.09 24.55 45.60
CA ALA A 1 -28.08 23.45 45.60
C ALA A 1 -28.02 22.68 44.28
N LEU A 2 -28.57 23.21 43.17
CA LEU A 2 -28.59 22.52 41.86
C LEU A 2 -27.20 22.19 41.31
N ALA A 3 -26.19 23.07 41.51
CA ALA A 3 -24.81 22.81 41.06
C ALA A 3 -24.20 21.50 41.60
N ASN A 4 -24.61 21.05 42.79
CA ASN A 4 -24.12 19.80 43.40
C ASN A 4 -24.84 18.54 42.85
N GLN A 5 -25.75 18.71 41.89
CA GLN A 5 -26.51 17.63 41.23
C GLN A 5 -26.09 17.42 39.78
N VAL A 6 -25.17 18.24 39.25
CA VAL A 6 -24.64 18.09 37.89
C VAL A 6 -23.72 16.86 37.86
N LYS A 7 -23.98 15.92 36.95
CA LYS A 7 -23.08 14.78 36.69
C LYS A 7 -21.70 15.33 36.32
N LYS A 8 -20.65 14.67 36.80
CA LYS A 8 -19.29 14.92 36.31
C LYS A 8 -18.78 13.67 35.61
N PHE A 9 -17.95 13.87 34.60
CA PHE A 9 -17.20 12.78 33.96
C PHE A 9 -15.75 12.83 34.46
N VAL A 10 -15.18 11.66 34.75
CA VAL A 10 -13.78 11.52 35.14
C VAL A 10 -12.97 11.35 33.88
N LEU A 11 -12.07 12.30 33.59
CA LEU A 11 -11.19 12.26 32.44
C LEU A 11 -10.07 11.23 32.64
N ASN A 12 -9.40 10.81 31.57
CA ASN A 12 -8.27 9.87 31.63
C ASN A 12 -7.09 10.35 32.49
N ASN A 13 -6.94 11.66 32.70
CA ASN A 13 -5.99 12.27 33.64
C ASN A 13 -6.49 12.38 35.10
N LYS A 14 -7.67 11.82 35.41
CA LYS A 14 -8.37 11.82 36.71
C LYS A 14 -8.95 13.17 37.17
N THR A 15 -8.97 14.20 36.32
CA THR A 15 -9.73 15.42 36.60
C THR A 15 -11.23 15.21 36.32
N GLU A 16 -12.11 16.03 36.92
CA GLU A 16 -13.57 15.87 36.79
C GLU A 16 -14.19 17.05 36.01
N ILE A 17 -14.66 16.81 34.79
CA ILE A 17 -15.36 17.82 33.99
C ILE A 17 -16.88 17.82 34.29
N PRO A 18 -17.54 18.98 34.51
CA PRO A 18 -18.99 19.04 34.62
C PRO A 18 -19.67 18.67 33.30
N SER A 19 -20.71 17.83 33.35
CA SER A 19 -21.40 17.31 32.15
C SER A 19 -22.18 18.35 31.35
N ILE A 20 -22.40 19.54 31.91
CA ILE A 20 -23.11 20.65 31.28
C ILE A 20 -22.29 21.93 31.46
N GLY A 21 -21.88 22.54 30.34
CA GLY A 21 -21.22 23.85 30.30
C GLY A 21 -21.99 24.87 29.48
N ILE A 22 -21.45 26.09 29.41
CA ILE A 22 -21.99 27.18 28.59
C ILE A 22 -21.03 27.55 27.46
N GLY A 23 -21.48 27.38 26.22
CA GLY A 23 -20.75 27.83 25.03
C GLY A 23 -20.88 29.34 24.81
N THR A 24 -19.76 30.04 24.64
CA THR A 24 -19.72 31.51 24.46
C THR A 24 -19.53 31.96 23.01
N TRP A 25 -19.51 31.03 22.04
CA TRP A 25 -19.26 31.33 20.63
C TRP A 25 -20.23 32.38 20.02
N GLN A 26 -19.66 33.27 19.19
CA GLN A 26 -20.27 34.50 18.66
C GLN A 26 -20.77 35.52 19.71
N GLN A 27 -20.52 35.35 21.01
CA GLN A 27 -20.81 36.40 22.00
C GLN A 27 -19.62 37.37 22.08
N ARG A 28 -19.71 38.49 21.35
CA ARG A 28 -18.67 39.52 21.23
C ARG A 28 -18.96 40.83 21.98
N ASP A 29 -20.17 41.00 22.53
CA ASP A 29 -20.57 42.17 23.31
C ASP A 29 -20.13 41.98 24.78
N PRO A 30 -19.15 42.75 25.30
CA PRO A 30 -18.55 42.48 26.61
C PRO A 30 -19.54 42.56 27.78
N GLU A 31 -20.53 43.46 27.72
CA GLU A 31 -21.53 43.59 28.78
C GLU A 31 -22.52 42.43 28.75
N LYS A 32 -22.91 41.97 27.55
CA LYS A 32 -23.74 40.76 27.42
C LYS A 32 -23.00 39.50 27.87
N VAL A 33 -21.71 39.36 27.54
CA VAL A 33 -20.87 38.24 28.02
C VAL A 33 -20.81 38.25 29.55
N LYS A 34 -20.45 39.39 30.16
CA LYS A 34 -20.40 39.53 31.63
C LYS A 34 -21.74 39.21 32.29
N PHE A 35 -22.85 39.70 31.72
CA PHE A 35 -24.20 39.39 32.20
C PHE A 35 -24.51 37.89 32.12
N VAL A 36 -24.31 37.27 30.95
CA VAL A 36 -24.61 35.85 30.71
C VAL A 36 -23.79 34.95 31.64
N ILE A 37 -22.49 35.19 31.80
CA ILE A 37 -21.63 34.40 32.71
C ILE A 37 -22.10 34.52 34.16
N LYS A 38 -22.37 35.74 34.65
CA LYS A 38 -22.90 35.97 36.01
C LYS A 38 -24.22 35.24 36.24
N GLU A 39 -25.15 35.30 35.30
CA GLU A 39 -26.42 34.58 35.42
C GLU A 39 -26.25 33.06 35.33
N ALA A 40 -25.32 32.56 34.51
CA ALA A 40 -24.98 31.13 34.45
C ALA A 40 -24.51 30.59 35.82
N ILE A 41 -23.60 31.30 36.49
CA ILE A 41 -23.09 30.89 37.80
C ILE A 41 -24.21 30.85 38.86
N LYS A 42 -25.15 31.82 38.83
CA LYS A 42 -26.34 31.83 39.71
C LYS A 42 -27.30 30.66 39.42
N VAL A 43 -27.54 30.35 38.14
CA VAL A 43 -28.37 29.20 37.73
C VAL A 43 -27.75 27.87 38.20
N GLY A 44 -26.43 27.78 38.18
CA GLY A 44 -25.66 26.66 38.74
C GLY A 44 -24.57 26.12 37.82
N TYR A 45 -24.34 26.71 36.64
CA TYR A 45 -23.25 26.31 35.75
C TYR A 45 -21.91 26.40 36.46
N ARG A 46 -21.03 25.43 36.19
CA ARG A 46 -19.65 25.37 36.70
C ARG A 46 -18.64 25.09 35.59
N HIS A 47 -19.05 25.18 34.33
CA HIS A 47 -18.21 24.96 33.17
C HIS A 47 -18.50 26.06 32.13
N ILE A 48 -17.48 26.81 31.74
CA ILE A 48 -17.53 27.88 30.73
C ILE A 48 -16.59 27.51 29.59
N ASP A 49 -17.12 27.49 28.36
CA ASP A 49 -16.35 27.24 27.14
C ASP A 49 -16.11 28.55 26.36
N THR A 50 -14.85 28.81 26.06
CA THR A 50 -14.38 29.92 25.21
C THR A 50 -13.25 29.45 24.28
N ALA A 51 -12.64 30.37 23.54
CA ALA A 51 -11.45 30.21 22.72
C ALA A 51 -10.86 31.60 22.41
N THR A 52 -9.55 31.70 22.15
CA THR A 52 -8.90 32.96 21.78
C THR A 52 -9.61 33.66 20.60
N VAL A 53 -10.01 32.89 19.58
CA VAL A 53 -10.73 33.40 18.38
C VAL A 53 -12.16 33.86 18.64
N TYR A 54 -12.74 33.61 19.82
CA TYR A 54 -14.06 34.15 20.17
C TYR A 54 -13.96 35.64 20.58
N ARG A 55 -12.74 36.13 20.90
CA ARG A 55 -12.44 37.51 21.31
C ARG A 55 -13.29 37.99 22.49
N ASN A 56 -13.56 37.11 23.46
CA ASN A 56 -14.39 37.42 24.64
C ASN A 56 -13.77 37.01 25.99
N GLU A 57 -12.57 36.43 25.99
CA GLU A 57 -11.85 35.99 27.21
C GLU A 57 -11.68 37.12 28.23
N GLU A 58 -11.35 38.34 27.81
CA GLU A 58 -11.22 39.49 28.72
C GLU A 58 -12.53 39.81 29.46
N ALA A 59 -13.66 39.78 28.74
CA ALA A 59 -14.98 40.01 29.34
C ALA A 59 -15.36 38.87 30.32
N ILE A 60 -14.95 37.63 30.03
CA ILE A 60 -15.12 36.49 30.93
C ILE A 60 -14.24 36.68 32.18
N GLY A 61 -12.97 37.08 32.04
CA GLY A 61 -12.06 37.34 33.15
C GLY A 61 -12.52 38.47 34.08
N GLN A 62 -13.06 39.54 33.51
CA GLN A 62 -13.75 40.60 34.27
C GLN A 62 -14.96 40.04 35.04
N ALA A 63 -15.81 39.22 34.39
CA ALA A 63 -16.96 38.60 35.04
C ALA A 63 -16.54 37.71 36.23
N LEU A 64 -15.54 36.85 36.03
CA LEU A 64 -15.01 35.95 37.06
C LEU A 64 -14.42 36.74 38.23
N THR A 65 -13.68 37.81 37.96
CA THR A 65 -13.11 38.69 38.99
C THR A 65 -14.21 39.32 39.88
N GLU A 66 -15.31 39.78 39.27
CA GLU A 66 -16.47 40.28 40.01
C GLU A 66 -17.18 39.17 40.81
N ILE A 67 -17.36 37.98 40.21
CA ILE A 67 -18.02 36.82 40.83
C ILE A 67 -17.26 36.34 42.08
N PHE A 68 -15.94 36.20 42.00
CA PHE A 68 -15.12 35.77 43.14
C PHE A 68 -14.99 36.86 44.23
N SER A 69 -15.24 38.12 43.89
CA SER A 69 -15.26 39.24 44.84
C SER A 69 -16.60 39.41 45.57
N ASP A 70 -17.65 38.69 45.16
CA ASP A 70 -19.02 38.79 45.68
C ASP A 70 -19.54 37.41 46.17
N PRO A 71 -19.01 36.90 47.31
CA PRO A 71 -19.40 35.61 47.84
C PRO A 71 -20.86 35.56 48.31
N ASP A 72 -21.48 36.71 48.63
CA ASP A 72 -22.87 36.80 49.09
C ASP A 72 -23.87 36.49 47.95
N ASN A 73 -23.57 36.88 46.71
CA ASN A 73 -24.44 36.61 45.55
C ASN A 73 -24.09 35.35 44.76
N TYR A 74 -22.82 34.91 44.77
CA TYR A 74 -22.36 33.80 43.91
C TYR A 74 -21.86 32.57 44.67
N GLY A 75 -21.20 32.75 45.82
CA GLY A 75 -20.73 31.66 46.68
C GLY A 75 -19.82 30.63 45.99
N VAL A 76 -18.89 31.08 45.14
CA VAL A 76 -17.91 30.24 44.43
C VAL A 76 -16.50 30.83 44.46
N GLU A 77 -15.51 29.96 44.45
CA GLU A 77 -14.09 30.29 44.28
C GLU A 77 -13.58 29.79 42.91
N ARG A 78 -12.37 30.20 42.51
CA ARG A 78 -11.75 29.78 41.23
C ARG A 78 -11.74 28.26 41.02
N LYS A 79 -11.50 27.48 42.08
CA LYS A 79 -11.46 26.01 42.06
C LYS A 79 -12.81 25.34 41.76
N ASP A 80 -13.91 26.08 41.91
CA ASP A 80 -15.27 25.56 41.71
C ASP A 80 -15.73 25.71 40.25
N ILE A 81 -15.01 26.48 39.44
CA ILE A 81 -15.32 26.77 38.04
C ILE A 81 -14.33 26.03 37.14
N TRP A 82 -14.83 25.37 36.10
CA TRP A 82 -14.06 24.79 35.00
C TRP A 82 -14.06 25.76 33.81
N ILE A 83 -12.88 26.14 33.34
CA ILE A 83 -12.68 26.99 32.16
C ILE A 83 -12.04 26.17 31.04
N THR A 84 -12.69 26.14 29.88
CA THR A 84 -12.15 25.61 28.63
C THR A 84 -11.78 26.76 27.70
N SER A 85 -10.54 26.80 27.19
CA SER A 85 -10.14 27.67 26.07
C SER A 85 -9.40 26.87 24.99
N LYS A 86 -9.11 27.48 23.83
CA LYS A 86 -8.64 26.79 22.63
C LYS A 86 -7.64 27.58 21.80
N LEU A 87 -6.57 26.90 21.37
CA LEU A 87 -5.53 27.40 20.47
C LEU A 87 -6.08 27.76 19.09
N SER A 88 -5.86 28.99 18.63
CA SER A 88 -6.22 29.41 17.27
C SER A 88 -5.49 28.61 16.19
N PRO A 89 -6.13 28.27 15.06
CA PRO A 89 -5.45 27.70 13.89
C PRO A 89 -4.27 28.55 13.37
N ARG A 90 -4.24 29.86 13.62
CA ARG A 90 -3.11 30.76 13.27
C ARG A 90 -1.91 30.65 14.24
N GLN A 91 -2.12 30.07 15.41
CA GLN A 91 -1.16 29.98 16.51
C GLN A 91 -0.64 28.54 16.74
N GLN A 92 -0.89 27.61 15.82
CA GLN A 92 -0.24 26.29 15.86
C GLN A 92 1.28 26.38 15.67
N GLY A 93 1.98 25.37 16.19
CA GLY A 93 3.44 25.30 16.31
C GLY A 93 3.91 25.66 17.73
N TYR A 94 4.97 24.99 18.20
CA TYR A 94 5.36 24.92 19.62
C TYR A 94 5.39 26.27 20.35
N GLN A 95 6.16 27.27 19.87
CA GLN A 95 6.29 28.54 20.57
C GLN A 95 4.98 29.36 20.57
N LYS A 96 4.31 29.42 19.41
CA LYS A 96 3.03 30.16 19.27
C LYS A 96 1.93 29.55 20.16
N ALA A 97 1.91 28.23 20.30
CA ALA A 97 1.00 27.54 21.20
C ALA A 97 1.25 27.92 22.67
N ARG A 98 2.52 28.02 23.08
CA ARG A 98 2.87 28.49 24.44
C ARG A 98 2.45 29.95 24.67
N ASP A 99 2.76 30.83 23.73
CA ASP A 99 2.44 32.25 23.83
C ASP A 99 0.91 32.48 23.91
N SER A 100 0.13 31.71 23.13
CA SER A 100 -1.33 31.74 23.13
C SER A 100 -1.94 31.34 24.48
N VAL A 101 -1.40 30.34 25.17
CA VAL A 101 -1.90 29.93 26.50
C VAL A 101 -1.61 31.01 27.55
N GLU A 102 -0.44 31.63 27.53
CA GLU A 102 -0.10 32.74 28.44
C GLU A 102 -0.95 33.99 28.16
N GLU A 103 -1.27 34.26 26.89
CA GLU A 103 -2.21 35.32 26.51
C GLU A 103 -3.64 35.03 27.02
N SER A 104 -4.15 33.81 26.85
CA SER A 104 -5.46 33.40 27.37
C SER A 104 -5.52 33.47 28.91
N LEU A 105 -4.47 33.04 29.62
CA LEU A 105 -4.37 33.17 31.08
C LEU A 105 -4.45 34.63 31.53
N LYS A 106 -3.72 35.52 30.85
CA LYS A 106 -3.74 36.97 31.10
C LYS A 106 -5.12 37.57 30.82
N ASN A 107 -5.74 37.24 29.69
CA ASN A 107 -7.06 37.77 29.31
C ASN A 107 -8.13 37.32 30.31
N LEU A 108 -8.13 36.04 30.69
CA LEU A 108 -9.05 35.50 31.68
C LEU A 108 -8.74 35.96 33.12
N ASN A 109 -7.58 36.59 33.36
CA ASN A 109 -7.07 36.98 34.68
C ASN A 109 -6.93 35.77 35.64
N LEU A 110 -6.31 34.68 35.17
CA LEU A 110 -6.19 33.39 35.87
C LEU A 110 -4.74 32.89 35.97
N ASP A 111 -4.42 32.21 37.07
CA ASP A 111 -3.15 31.49 37.24
C ASP A 111 -3.09 30.16 36.47
N TYR A 112 -4.25 29.57 36.16
CA TYR A 112 -4.37 28.32 35.41
C TYR A 112 -5.70 28.23 34.64
N ILE A 113 -5.74 27.45 33.56
CA ILE A 113 -6.95 27.05 32.82
C ILE A 113 -7.24 25.57 33.11
N ASP A 114 -8.50 25.16 33.19
CA ASP A 114 -8.86 23.77 33.51
C ASP A 114 -8.66 22.85 32.31
N LEU A 115 -9.11 23.27 31.13
CA LEU A 115 -8.94 22.54 29.87
C LEU A 115 -8.45 23.46 28.75
N TYR A 116 -7.40 23.08 28.03
CA TYR A 116 -6.95 23.78 26.83
C TYR A 116 -6.96 22.85 25.61
N LEU A 117 -7.64 23.26 24.54
CA LEU A 117 -7.83 22.44 23.34
C LEU A 117 -7.03 22.97 22.13
N ILE A 118 -6.59 22.10 21.23
CA ILE A 118 -6.28 22.52 19.86
C ILE A 118 -7.62 22.67 19.11
N HIS A 119 -7.96 23.87 18.64
CA HIS A 119 -9.31 24.20 18.16
C HIS A 119 -9.68 23.55 16.81
N TRP A 120 -8.69 23.27 15.96
CA TRP A 120 -8.87 22.68 14.64
C TRP A 120 -7.66 21.81 14.28
N PRO A 121 -7.82 20.69 13.54
CA PRO A 121 -6.68 19.86 13.12
C PRO A 121 -5.78 20.52 12.07
N GLY A 122 -6.27 21.50 11.32
CA GLY A 122 -5.50 22.24 10.30
C GLY A 122 -4.92 23.57 10.80
N THR A 123 -3.73 23.93 10.30
CA THR A 123 -3.06 25.21 10.54
C THR A 123 -3.49 26.26 9.51
N SER A 124 -3.73 27.50 9.94
CA SER A 124 -4.03 28.60 9.03
C SER A 124 -2.77 29.10 8.31
N GLY A 125 -2.84 29.26 6.98
CA GLY A 125 -1.69 29.65 6.16
C GLY A 125 -0.83 28.48 5.68
N CYS A 126 -1.38 27.27 5.67
CA CYS A 126 -0.89 26.12 4.91
C CYS A 126 -1.91 25.80 3.82
N GLN A 127 -1.52 25.04 2.80
CA GLN A 127 -2.50 24.48 1.88
C GLN A 127 -3.32 23.38 2.59
N PRO A 128 -4.63 23.20 2.29
CA PRO A 128 -5.49 22.22 2.95
C PRO A 128 -5.05 20.77 2.79
N ASP A 129 -4.23 20.52 1.76
CA ASP A 129 -3.67 19.26 1.27
C ASP A 129 -2.17 19.12 1.56
N ASP A 130 -1.63 19.88 2.51
CA ASP A 130 -0.26 19.71 3.06
C ASP A 130 -0.32 18.83 4.33
N PRO A 131 -0.37 17.49 4.23
CA PRO A 131 -0.52 16.61 5.38
C PRO A 131 0.71 16.64 6.29
N ILE A 132 1.90 16.88 5.73
CA ILE A 132 3.18 16.88 6.45
C ILE A 132 3.22 18.07 7.41
N LYS A 133 3.02 19.28 6.92
CA LYS A 133 3.06 20.49 7.76
C LYS A 133 1.90 20.52 8.74
N HIS A 134 0.70 20.10 8.33
CA HIS A 134 -0.44 19.98 9.25
C HIS A 134 -0.19 18.98 10.38
N LYS A 135 0.34 17.78 10.09
CA LYS A 135 0.69 16.78 11.13
C LYS A 135 1.82 17.29 12.03
N GLN A 136 2.84 17.94 11.47
CA GLN A 136 3.96 18.48 12.23
C GLN A 136 3.53 19.65 13.15
N ASP A 137 2.67 20.56 12.68
CA ASP A 137 2.13 21.65 13.51
C ASP A 137 1.23 21.12 14.64
N ARG A 138 0.40 20.09 14.39
CA ARG A 138 -0.37 19.40 15.45
C ARG A 138 0.56 18.83 16.51
N LYS A 139 1.58 18.07 16.10
CA LYS A 139 2.59 17.46 16.98
C LYS A 139 3.35 18.49 17.83
N GLU A 140 3.85 19.56 17.22
CA GLU A 140 4.57 20.63 17.93
C GLU A 140 3.65 21.44 18.86
N SER A 141 2.41 21.69 18.46
CA SER A 141 1.38 22.30 19.33
C SER A 141 1.07 21.40 20.53
N TRP A 142 0.93 20.08 20.31
CA TRP A 142 0.68 19.12 21.38
C TRP A 142 1.82 19.09 22.39
N ARG A 143 3.08 19.02 21.92
CA ARG A 143 4.26 19.05 22.80
C ARG A 143 4.26 20.29 23.70
N ALA A 144 3.89 21.46 23.16
CA ALA A 144 3.76 22.70 23.94
C ALA A 144 2.65 22.63 25.01
N LEU A 145 1.48 22.07 24.67
CA LEU A 145 0.38 21.90 25.63
C LEU A 145 0.73 20.88 26.73
N GLU A 146 1.45 19.81 26.40
CA GLU A 146 1.97 18.86 27.39
C GLU A 146 2.96 19.50 28.36
N ASP A 147 3.92 20.30 27.87
CA ASP A 147 4.88 20.97 28.74
C ASP A 147 4.17 21.98 29.67
N LEU A 148 3.19 22.73 29.17
CA LEU A 148 2.34 23.61 29.97
C LEU A 148 1.44 22.86 30.97
N TYR A 149 1.04 21.64 30.65
CA TYR A 149 0.32 20.75 31.56
C TYR A 149 1.24 20.30 32.72
N TYR A 150 2.48 19.90 32.42
CA TYR A 150 3.47 19.55 33.45
C TYR A 150 3.92 20.77 34.28
N GLU A 151 3.95 21.96 33.71
CA GLU A 151 4.13 23.23 34.43
C GLU A 151 2.90 23.63 35.28
N GLY A 152 1.77 22.96 35.09
CA GLY A 152 0.53 23.19 35.84
C GLY A 152 -0.27 24.43 35.39
N LYS A 153 0.11 25.06 34.27
CA LYS A 153 -0.59 26.20 33.64
C LYS A 153 -1.95 25.78 33.07
N VAL A 154 -2.07 24.54 32.63
CA VAL A 154 -3.32 23.90 32.22
C VAL A 154 -3.53 22.60 33.03
N LYS A 155 -4.76 22.27 33.43
CA LYS A 155 -5.05 21.05 34.24
C LYS A 155 -5.45 19.83 33.42
N ALA A 156 -5.86 20.04 32.18
CA ALA A 156 -6.21 19.04 31.20
C ALA A 156 -5.93 19.62 29.80
N ILE A 157 -5.59 18.75 28.86
CA ILE A 157 -5.33 19.12 27.47
C ILE A 157 -6.15 18.23 26.54
N GLY A 158 -6.58 18.75 25.41
CA GLY A 158 -7.45 18.03 24.48
C GLY A 158 -7.48 18.64 23.09
N VAL A 159 -8.43 18.21 22.29
CA VAL A 159 -8.59 18.64 20.89
C VAL A 159 -10.03 18.98 20.56
N SER A 160 -10.25 19.64 19.43
CA SER A 160 -11.57 19.97 18.93
C SER A 160 -11.60 19.79 17.42
N ASN A 161 -12.68 19.19 16.91
CA ASN A 161 -12.89 18.83 15.50
C ASN A 161 -11.87 17.79 14.98
N TYR A 162 -11.38 16.92 15.85
CA TYR A 162 -10.48 15.83 15.45
C TYR A 162 -11.30 14.59 15.10
N LEU A 163 -11.14 14.14 13.85
CA LEU A 163 -11.65 12.86 13.36
C LEU A 163 -10.77 11.71 13.86
N VAL A 164 -11.27 10.47 13.72
CA VAL A 164 -10.57 9.24 14.15
C VAL A 164 -9.12 9.18 13.66
N ARG A 165 -8.87 9.55 12.39
CA ARG A 165 -7.50 9.63 11.82
C ARG A 165 -6.57 10.59 12.57
N HIS A 166 -7.05 11.77 12.97
CA HIS A 166 -6.25 12.75 13.71
C HIS A 166 -6.03 12.32 15.16
N LEU A 167 -6.99 11.59 15.76
CA LEU A 167 -6.84 11.06 17.12
C LEU A 167 -5.87 9.86 17.19
N GLN A 168 -5.67 9.14 16.09
CA GLN A 168 -4.70 8.03 16.02
C GLN A 168 -3.25 8.54 16.05
N GLU A 169 -2.98 9.74 15.54
CA GLU A 169 -1.64 10.35 15.55
C GLU A 169 -1.04 10.49 16.96
N PHE A 170 -1.87 10.65 18.00
CA PHE A 170 -1.39 10.76 19.38
C PHE A 170 -0.72 9.48 19.88
N ASP A 171 -1.03 8.32 19.31
CA ASP A 171 -0.33 7.06 19.65
C ASP A 171 1.16 7.08 19.23
N GLU A 172 1.55 7.98 18.30
CA GLU A 172 2.94 8.11 17.82
C GLU A 172 3.82 9.02 18.70
N TYR A 173 3.24 10.07 19.30
CA TYR A 173 4.04 11.16 19.90
C TYR A 173 3.54 11.70 21.25
N ALA A 174 2.37 11.30 21.74
CA ALA A 174 1.83 11.86 22.98
C ALA A 174 2.45 11.22 24.24
N ARG A 175 3.00 12.04 25.14
CA ARG A 175 3.28 11.69 26.53
C ARG A 175 1.99 11.68 27.37
N VAL A 176 0.99 12.47 26.97
CA VAL A 176 -0.34 12.55 27.60
C VAL A 176 -1.37 12.49 26.49
N LEU A 177 -2.24 11.47 26.50
CA LEU A 177 -3.35 11.38 25.53
C LEU A 177 -4.36 12.52 25.74
N PRO A 178 -5.06 12.97 24.67
CA PRO A 178 -6.14 13.94 24.81
C PRO A 178 -7.16 13.52 25.86
N THR A 179 -7.47 14.43 26.77
CA THR A 179 -8.48 14.21 27.83
C THR A 179 -9.90 14.39 27.28
N VAL A 180 -10.06 15.26 26.28
CA VAL A 180 -11.33 15.63 25.64
C VAL A 180 -11.15 15.74 24.13
N ASN A 181 -12.17 15.33 23.37
CA ASN A 181 -12.37 15.73 21.97
C ASN A 181 -13.72 16.47 21.85
N GLN A 182 -13.69 17.72 21.41
CA GLN A 182 -14.87 18.59 21.30
C GLN A 182 -15.30 18.77 19.83
N CYS A 183 -16.48 18.28 19.45
CA CYS A 183 -17.01 18.34 18.08
C CYS A 183 -18.44 18.86 18.04
N GLU A 184 -18.94 19.18 16.83
CA GLU A 184 -20.37 19.35 16.60
C GLU A 184 -21.06 17.99 16.72
N PHE A 185 -22.16 17.91 17.49
CA PHE A 185 -22.83 16.63 17.70
C PHE A 185 -24.30 16.81 18.11
N HIS A 186 -25.20 16.23 17.32
CA HIS A 186 -26.66 16.19 17.52
C HIS A 186 -27.27 15.12 16.61
N PRO A 187 -28.58 14.78 16.68
CA PRO A 187 -29.20 13.72 15.88
C PRO A 187 -29.02 13.76 14.35
N LEU A 188 -28.66 14.91 13.75
CA LEU A 188 -28.34 15.01 12.31
C LEU A 188 -26.84 14.89 12.01
N ILE A 189 -25.98 14.94 13.03
CA ILE A 189 -24.53 14.80 12.98
C ILE A 189 -24.14 13.82 14.11
N TYR A 190 -24.57 12.56 13.95
CA TYR A 190 -24.31 11.47 14.88
C TYR A 190 -23.17 10.59 14.36
N ASP A 191 -21.93 11.07 14.49
CA ASP A 191 -20.73 10.28 14.19
C ASP A 191 -20.49 9.23 15.30
N LYS A 192 -21.14 8.07 15.11
CA LYS A 192 -21.03 6.93 16.02
C LYS A 192 -19.61 6.36 16.08
N GLU A 193 -18.87 6.36 14.96
CA GLU A 193 -17.51 5.80 14.93
C GLU A 193 -16.57 6.63 15.79
N LEU A 194 -16.61 7.96 15.64
CA LEU A 194 -15.79 8.87 16.42
C LEU A 194 -16.14 8.81 17.92
N LEU A 195 -17.44 8.73 18.25
CA LEU A 195 -17.90 8.60 19.63
C LEU A 195 -17.40 7.29 20.28
N ASP A 196 -17.54 6.16 19.59
CA ASP A 196 -17.08 4.85 20.08
C ASP A 196 -15.55 4.77 20.17
N TYR A 197 -14.83 5.39 19.24
CA TYR A 197 -13.36 5.50 19.29
C TYR A 197 -12.91 6.32 20.52
N CYS A 198 -13.54 7.47 20.79
CA CYS A 198 -13.23 8.29 21.95
C CYS A 198 -13.49 7.52 23.26
N LYS A 199 -14.65 6.86 23.37
CA LYS A 199 -14.98 5.97 24.50
C LYS A 199 -13.92 4.88 24.71
N LYS A 200 -13.51 4.19 23.63
CA LYS A 200 -12.49 3.13 23.67
C LYS A 200 -11.11 3.64 24.15
N LYS A 201 -10.73 4.86 23.79
CA LYS A 201 -9.46 5.49 24.21
C LYS A 201 -9.55 6.23 25.57
N GLY A 202 -10.71 6.25 26.21
CA GLY A 202 -10.94 7.01 27.45
C GLY A 202 -10.88 8.53 27.24
N ILE A 203 -11.09 9.01 26.01
CA ILE A 203 -11.18 10.43 25.66
C ILE A 203 -12.63 10.85 25.88
N GLN A 204 -12.88 11.84 26.71
CA GLN A 204 -14.24 12.32 26.95
C GLN A 204 -14.74 13.09 25.72
N PHE A 205 -15.89 12.70 25.20
CA PHE A 205 -16.50 13.41 24.08
C PHE A 205 -17.29 14.63 24.59
N GLU A 206 -17.21 15.75 23.87
CA GLU A 206 -17.90 17.00 24.19
C GLU A 206 -18.59 17.58 22.95
N ALA A 207 -19.87 17.93 23.09
CA ALA A 207 -20.73 18.41 22.01
C ALA A 207 -20.93 19.93 22.10
N TYR A 208 -20.35 20.67 21.15
CA TYR A 208 -20.85 22.00 20.78
C TYR A 208 -22.00 21.87 19.78
N SER A 209 -22.74 22.96 19.57
CA SER A 209 -23.93 22.99 18.72
C SER A 209 -24.92 21.84 18.97
N SER A 210 -25.04 21.37 20.22
CA SER A 210 -25.99 20.31 20.65
C SER A 210 -27.48 20.65 20.47
N LEU A 211 -27.79 21.78 19.85
CA LEU A 211 -29.12 22.25 19.44
C LEU A 211 -29.17 22.59 17.92
N GLY A 212 -28.15 22.19 17.14
CA GLY A 212 -27.90 22.54 15.74
C GLY A 212 -27.91 24.05 15.50
N GLU A 213 -27.06 24.81 16.21
CA GLU A 213 -27.12 26.28 16.33
C GLU A 213 -28.47 26.88 16.77
N GLY A 214 -29.40 26.04 17.23
CA GLY A 214 -30.79 26.39 17.54
C GLY A 214 -31.78 26.08 16.41
N ASN A 215 -31.32 25.64 15.24
CA ASN A 215 -32.16 25.31 14.07
C ASN A 215 -33.07 24.10 14.33
N LEU A 216 -32.61 23.11 15.12
CA LEU A 216 -33.40 21.95 15.56
C LEU A 216 -34.56 22.27 16.52
N ILE A 217 -34.57 23.49 17.10
CA ILE A 217 -35.56 23.89 18.12
C ILE A 217 -36.37 25.13 17.72
N ASN A 218 -36.05 25.74 16.57
CA ASN A 218 -36.78 26.87 16.02
C ASN A 218 -37.59 26.50 14.74
N GLY A 219 -37.56 25.23 14.34
CA GLY A 219 -38.30 24.70 13.19
C GLY A 219 -37.72 25.09 11.83
N LYS A 220 -36.41 25.34 11.76
CA LYS A 220 -35.70 25.49 10.47
C LYS A 220 -35.28 24.16 9.88
N GLU A 221 -34.77 23.25 10.72
CA GLU A 221 -34.59 21.85 10.37
C GLU A 221 -35.79 21.07 10.91
N ASP A 222 -36.33 20.16 10.09
CA ASP A 222 -37.39 19.24 10.51
C ASP A 222 -36.75 17.95 11.05
N VAL A 223 -37.15 17.57 12.26
CA VAL A 223 -36.72 16.30 12.89
C VAL A 223 -37.97 15.64 13.47
N PRO A 224 -38.72 14.88 12.66
CA PRO A 224 -40.02 14.31 13.04
C PRO A 224 -39.95 13.46 14.31
N GLU A 225 -38.85 12.74 14.52
CA GLU A 225 -38.59 11.91 15.70
C GLU A 225 -38.50 12.76 16.98
N LEU A 226 -37.80 13.90 16.91
CA LEU A 226 -37.66 14.86 18.01
C LEU A 226 -39.01 15.49 18.35
N ASP A 227 -39.79 15.89 17.35
CA ASP A 227 -41.12 16.46 17.52
C ASP A 227 -42.13 15.43 18.06
N GLN A 228 -42.01 14.17 17.65
CA GLN A 228 -42.80 13.05 18.18
C GLN A 228 -42.49 12.79 19.66
N ILE A 229 -41.21 12.78 20.05
CA ILE A 229 -40.79 12.58 21.45
C ILE A 229 -41.19 13.79 22.32
N SER A 230 -40.96 15.01 21.82
CA SER A 230 -41.38 16.29 22.42
C SER A 230 -42.88 16.30 22.71
N SER A 231 -43.70 15.94 21.72
CA SER A 231 -45.15 15.87 21.82
C SER A 231 -45.63 14.75 22.75
N ARG A 232 -45.04 13.53 22.66
CA ARG A 232 -45.34 12.39 23.54
C ARG A 232 -45.12 12.71 25.01
N ARG A 233 -44.01 13.41 25.33
CA ARG A 233 -43.56 13.64 26.70
C ARG A 233 -43.96 15.00 27.28
N ASN A 234 -44.40 15.96 26.44
CA ASN A 234 -44.61 17.35 26.81
C ASN A 234 -43.35 17.99 27.46
N ILE A 235 -42.20 17.74 26.82
CA ILE A 235 -40.87 18.23 27.21
C ILE A 235 -40.31 18.99 26.00
N SER A 236 -39.68 20.15 26.20
CA SER A 236 -39.15 20.93 25.07
C SER A 236 -38.01 20.19 24.35
N ALA A 237 -37.98 20.34 23.03
CA ALA A 237 -36.97 19.74 22.15
C ALA A 237 -35.53 20.01 22.63
N ALA A 238 -35.24 21.23 23.13
CA ALA A 238 -33.95 21.57 23.70
C ALA A 238 -33.54 20.67 24.88
N LYS A 239 -34.47 20.30 25.76
CA LYS A 239 -34.18 19.40 26.87
C LYS A 239 -33.99 17.96 26.42
N ILE A 240 -34.70 17.52 25.38
CA ILE A 240 -34.55 16.18 24.80
C ILE A 240 -33.17 16.03 24.18
N LEU A 241 -32.75 16.98 23.32
CA LEU A 241 -31.43 16.98 22.68
C LEU A 241 -30.28 16.98 23.70
N LEU A 242 -30.35 17.83 24.71
CA LEU A 242 -29.34 17.88 25.77
C LEU A 242 -29.32 16.62 26.64
N LYS A 243 -30.50 16.00 26.89
CA LYS A 243 -30.59 14.73 27.62
C LYS A 243 -30.05 13.57 26.80
N TRP A 244 -30.28 13.53 25.48
CA TRP A 244 -29.75 12.54 24.54
C TRP A 244 -28.22 12.53 24.56
N GLY A 245 -27.57 13.69 24.46
CA GLY A 245 -26.11 13.80 24.60
C GLY A 245 -25.60 13.25 25.95
N LEU A 246 -26.24 13.66 27.06
CA LEU A 246 -25.87 13.18 28.39
C LEU A 246 -26.08 11.66 28.62
N GLN A 247 -27.05 11.05 27.93
CA GLN A 247 -27.29 9.60 27.94
C GLN A 247 -26.32 8.82 27.03
N HIS A 248 -25.69 9.48 26.07
CA HIS A 248 -24.53 8.96 25.33
C HIS A 248 -23.20 9.08 26.08
N ASP A 249 -23.23 9.56 27.33
CA ASP A 249 -22.06 9.95 28.13
C ASP A 249 -21.22 11.10 27.53
N ILE A 250 -21.88 12.06 26.87
CA ILE A 250 -21.26 13.23 26.25
C ILE A 250 -21.44 14.48 27.14
N VAL A 251 -20.40 15.33 27.23
CA VAL A 251 -20.51 16.68 27.83
C VAL A 251 -21.22 17.61 26.85
N VAL A 252 -22.23 18.37 27.30
CA VAL A 252 -22.98 19.29 26.41
C VAL A 252 -22.73 20.76 26.77
N ILE A 253 -22.38 21.59 25.79
CA ILE A 253 -22.05 23.02 25.98
C ILE A 253 -22.96 23.98 25.19
N PRO A 254 -24.30 23.94 25.38
CA PRO A 254 -25.22 24.80 24.65
C PRO A 254 -25.00 26.29 24.95
N LYS A 255 -25.07 27.11 23.91
CA LYS A 255 -25.07 28.57 24.01
C LYS A 255 -26.40 29.08 24.56
N ALA A 256 -26.35 30.10 25.41
CA ALA A 256 -27.52 30.84 25.87
C ALA A 256 -27.23 32.35 25.94
N SER A 257 -28.20 33.16 25.54
CA SER A 257 -28.14 34.64 25.57
C SER A 257 -29.18 35.27 26.51
N SER A 258 -29.93 34.46 27.26
CA SER A 258 -30.93 34.92 28.23
C SER A 258 -31.01 33.99 29.45
N THR A 259 -31.36 34.54 30.61
CA THR A 259 -31.56 33.77 31.85
C THR A 259 -32.62 32.67 31.68
N LYS A 260 -33.63 32.86 30.81
CA LYS A 260 -34.63 31.82 30.49
C LYS A 260 -33.96 30.58 29.87
N HIS A 261 -33.13 30.77 28.84
CA HIS A 261 -32.47 29.64 28.17
C HIS A 261 -31.37 29.01 29.04
N LEU A 262 -30.69 29.80 29.89
CA LEU A 262 -29.78 29.26 30.91
C LEU A 262 -30.50 28.30 31.86
N ILE A 263 -31.67 28.71 32.38
CA ILE A 263 -32.48 27.86 33.26
C ILE A 263 -32.99 26.62 32.51
N GLU A 264 -33.45 26.77 31.26
CA GLU A 264 -33.98 25.68 30.46
C GLU A 264 -32.92 24.62 30.11
N ASN A 265 -31.75 25.05 29.65
CA ASN A 265 -30.64 24.17 29.27
C ASN A 265 -29.98 23.48 30.48
N PHE A 266 -30.02 24.10 31.66
CA PHE A 266 -29.43 23.54 32.88
C PHE A 266 -30.39 22.61 33.63
N GLN A 267 -31.68 22.95 33.71
CA GLN A 267 -32.69 22.19 34.46
C GLN A 267 -33.31 21.08 33.62
N LEU A 268 -32.48 20.12 33.20
CA LEU A 268 -32.90 18.96 32.39
C LEU A 268 -33.79 17.97 33.15
N GLY A 269 -33.76 18.00 34.50
CA GLY A 269 -34.68 17.21 35.34
C GLY A 269 -34.38 15.71 35.37
N ASN A 270 -35.23 14.96 36.08
CA ASN A 270 -35.03 13.53 36.36
C ASN A 270 -35.74 12.60 35.35
N PHE A 271 -35.92 13.03 34.10
CA PHE A 271 -36.43 12.15 33.05
C PHE A 271 -35.27 11.47 32.32
N GLU A 272 -35.55 10.31 31.74
CA GLU A 272 -34.65 9.60 30.83
C GLU A 272 -35.42 9.25 29.56
N LEU A 273 -34.76 9.39 28.41
CA LEU A 273 -35.21 8.86 27.13
C LEU A 273 -35.13 7.33 27.19
N THR A 274 -36.15 6.64 26.69
CA THR A 274 -36.12 5.17 26.60
C THR A 274 -35.13 4.71 25.54
N GLU A 275 -34.73 3.45 25.55
CA GLU A 275 -33.88 2.85 24.51
C GLU A 275 -34.47 3.10 23.11
N GLU A 276 -35.78 2.86 22.92
CA GLU A 276 -36.55 3.22 21.70
C GLU A 276 -36.34 4.69 21.27
N GLU A 277 -36.39 5.64 22.21
CA GLU A 277 -36.31 7.08 21.89
C GLU A 277 -34.87 7.55 21.68
N MET A 278 -33.89 6.87 22.29
CA MET A 278 -32.47 7.06 21.98
C MET A 278 -32.16 6.53 20.58
N GLU A 279 -32.68 5.35 20.22
CA GLU A 279 -32.50 4.71 18.91
C GLU A 279 -33.15 5.54 17.80
N MET A 280 -34.40 6.00 17.97
CA MET A 280 -35.05 6.96 17.05
C MET A 280 -34.21 8.22 16.76
N LEU A 281 -33.52 8.76 17.77
CA LEU A 281 -32.66 9.94 17.64
C LEU A 281 -31.24 9.63 17.14
N ASN A 282 -30.82 8.37 17.17
CA ASN A 282 -29.57 7.91 16.58
C ASN A 282 -29.74 7.65 15.07
N ASP A 283 -30.90 7.10 14.68
CA ASP A 283 -31.22 6.73 13.30
C ASP A 283 -31.72 7.91 12.46
N THR A 284 -31.90 9.10 13.05
CA THR A 284 -32.36 10.30 12.32
C THR A 284 -31.44 10.64 11.12
N THR A 285 -30.15 10.33 11.21
CA THR A 285 -29.20 10.49 10.09
C THR A 285 -29.51 9.64 8.85
N THR A 286 -30.34 8.58 8.95
CA THR A 286 -30.68 7.72 7.80
C THR A 286 -31.92 8.16 7.04
N ASN A 287 -32.76 9.02 7.63
CA ASN A 287 -34.04 9.48 7.03
C ASN A 287 -33.99 10.95 6.56
N ALA A 288 -32.98 11.71 6.98
CA ALA A 288 -32.69 12.98 6.34
C ALA A 288 -32.37 12.71 4.86
N THR A 289 -33.09 13.37 3.94
CA THR A 289 -32.53 13.68 2.62
C THR A 289 -31.14 14.27 2.82
N GLU A 290 -30.20 13.89 1.96
CA GLU A 290 -28.77 14.21 2.06
C GLU A 290 -28.52 15.52 2.80
N PRO A 291 -27.61 15.55 3.80
CA PRO A 291 -27.18 16.83 4.36
C PRO A 291 -26.79 17.69 3.17
N THR A 292 -27.14 18.98 3.19
CA THR A 292 -26.87 19.89 2.06
C THR A 292 -25.37 20.17 1.93
N SER A 293 -24.65 19.15 1.46
CA SER A 293 -23.51 19.32 0.62
C SER A 293 -23.92 20.26 -0.52
N ASN A 294 -23.07 21.24 -0.80
CA ASN A 294 -23.04 21.81 -2.13
C ASN A 294 -22.25 20.88 -3.06
N ASP A 295 -22.51 19.57 -2.99
CA ASP A 295 -22.03 18.60 -3.97
C ASP A 295 -23.02 18.56 -5.15
N ASN A 296 -23.06 19.66 -5.89
CA ASN A 296 -23.36 19.58 -7.31
C ASN A 296 -22.02 19.50 -8.03
N ASN A 297 -21.65 18.27 -8.41
CA ASN A 297 -20.64 17.87 -9.39
C ASN A 297 -19.80 19.02 -9.99
N ASN A 298 -18.56 19.14 -9.53
CA ASN A 298 -17.45 19.57 -10.38
C ASN A 298 -16.13 19.09 -9.77
N GLU A 299 -15.58 18.04 -10.37
CA GLU A 299 -14.12 17.84 -10.40
C GLU A 299 -13.49 19.11 -11.00
N ASN A 300 -12.29 19.50 -10.52
CA ASN A 300 -11.62 20.80 -10.74
C ASN A 300 -12.04 21.99 -9.84
N VAL A 301 -11.90 21.88 -8.51
CA VAL A 301 -11.36 22.99 -7.68
C VAL A 301 -10.53 22.41 -6.52
N GLU A 302 -9.21 22.37 -6.68
CA GLU A 302 -8.31 22.47 -5.53
C GLU A 302 -8.50 23.85 -4.87
N ASN A 303 -8.32 23.94 -3.55
CA ASN A 303 -8.21 25.20 -2.81
C ASN A 303 -9.41 26.18 -2.87
N SER A 304 -10.41 25.99 -1.97
CA SER A 304 -10.71 27.01 -0.94
C SER A 304 -11.87 26.66 0.00
N VAL A 305 -11.54 26.27 1.24
CA VAL A 305 -12.39 26.57 2.41
C VAL A 305 -11.55 27.38 3.39
N VAL A 306 -11.64 28.71 3.25
CA VAL A 306 -10.80 29.64 4.00
C VAL A 306 -11.18 29.61 5.47
N ALA A 307 -10.18 29.48 6.36
CA ALA A 307 -10.36 29.67 7.79
C ALA A 307 -11.12 30.99 8.08
N PRO A 308 -12.00 31.04 9.10
CA PRO A 308 -12.94 32.16 9.28
C PRO A 308 -12.23 33.52 9.20
N VAL A 309 -12.60 34.30 8.19
CA VAL A 309 -11.98 35.60 7.90
C VAL A 309 -12.34 36.58 9.01
N GLU A 310 -11.41 36.80 9.92
CA GLU A 310 -11.50 37.93 10.83
C GLU A 310 -10.97 39.20 10.14
N LEU A 311 -11.82 40.23 10.12
CA LEU A 311 -11.45 41.59 9.73
C LEU A 311 -10.28 42.08 10.60
N GLU A 312 -9.20 42.52 9.97
CA GLU A 312 -8.07 43.15 10.66
C GLU A 312 -8.39 44.58 11.08
N PRO A 313 -7.87 45.04 12.24
CA PRO A 313 -7.96 46.44 12.63
C PRO A 313 -6.97 47.27 11.81
N THR A 314 -7.46 48.30 11.12
CA THR A 314 -6.61 49.28 10.44
C THR A 314 -5.75 50.06 11.44
N SER A 315 -4.43 49.93 11.36
CA SER A 315 -3.49 50.77 12.10
C SER A 315 -3.19 52.08 11.34
N ASP A 316 -3.21 53.20 12.04
CA ASP A 316 -2.86 54.52 11.51
C ASP A 316 -1.39 54.62 11.05
N ASN A 317 -1.17 55.34 9.93
CA ASN A 317 -0.06 56.25 9.59
C ASN A 317 -0.20 56.59 8.08
N GLU A 318 -0.75 57.74 7.72
CA GLU A 318 -0.06 59.03 7.52
C GLU A 318 0.73 59.15 6.19
N GLN A 319 0.31 60.12 5.36
CA GLN A 319 1.06 60.79 4.27
C GLN A 319 1.35 59.91 3.02
N GLU A 320 1.34 60.38 1.77
CA GLU A 320 1.23 61.74 1.21
C GLU A 320 0.65 61.68 -0.25
N GLN A 321 -0.23 62.63 -0.58
CA GLN A 321 -0.35 63.42 -1.82
C GLN A 321 -0.39 62.87 -3.29
N ASP A 322 -1.11 63.67 -4.09
CA ASP A 322 -1.13 63.86 -5.57
C ASP A 322 -1.66 62.70 -6.45
N GLU A 323 -2.82 62.83 -7.13
CA GLU A 323 -3.28 63.74 -8.21
C GLU A 323 -3.01 63.20 -9.64
N ASP A 324 -4.11 63.06 -10.40
CA ASP A 324 -4.23 63.03 -11.88
C ASP A 324 -3.48 61.95 -12.72
N SER A 325 -3.97 61.49 -13.89
CA SER A 325 -5.31 61.52 -14.51
C SER A 325 -5.36 60.59 -15.74
N ASP A 326 -6.58 60.36 -16.23
CA ASP A 326 -7.01 60.17 -17.64
C ASP A 326 -7.38 58.80 -18.25
N ASP A 327 -8.54 58.90 -18.93
CA ASP A 327 -9.07 58.20 -20.11
C ASP A 327 -8.99 56.66 -20.22
N THR A 328 -10.08 55.93 -20.01
CA THR A 328 -11.36 55.87 -20.76
C THR A 328 -11.31 55.21 -22.16
N VAL A 329 -12.09 54.13 -22.34
CA VAL A 329 -13.01 53.88 -23.47
C VAL A 329 -13.89 52.64 -23.15
N PRO A 330 -15.16 52.53 -23.60
CA PRO A 330 -16.19 51.82 -22.82
C PRO A 330 -17.02 50.74 -23.55
N LEU A 331 -17.83 50.05 -22.75
CA LEU A 331 -19.15 49.40 -23.00
C LEU A 331 -19.49 48.80 -24.39
N LEU A 332 -20.09 47.60 -24.33
CA LEU A 332 -21.20 47.24 -25.22
C LEU A 332 -22.28 46.44 -24.47
N THR A 333 -23.55 46.77 -24.70
CA THR A 333 -24.72 46.25 -23.95
C THR A 333 -25.87 45.93 -24.90
N LEU A 334 -26.54 44.78 -24.73
CA LEU A 334 -27.87 44.45 -25.27
C LEU A 334 -28.42 43.20 -24.53
N LEU A 335 -29.72 42.92 -24.42
CA LEU A 335 -30.92 43.74 -24.11
C LEU A 335 -32.15 42.79 -24.01
N ASN A 336 -33.03 42.97 -23.03
CA ASN A 336 -34.48 42.63 -22.98
C ASN A 336 -35.03 41.30 -23.55
N ASN A 337 -35.90 40.61 -22.77
CA ASN A 337 -37.36 40.81 -22.91
C ASN A 337 -38.23 40.18 -21.78
N LYS A 338 -39.55 40.47 -21.80
CA LYS A 338 -40.57 40.21 -20.75
C LYS A 338 -41.74 39.30 -21.21
N ASN A 339 -42.62 38.97 -20.23
CA ASN A 339 -44.02 38.47 -20.32
C ASN A 339 -44.15 36.96 -20.61
N ALA A 340 -45.21 36.21 -20.25
CA ALA A 340 -46.54 36.46 -19.62
C ALA A 340 -46.89 35.22 -18.72
N GLN A 341 -47.62 35.27 -17.59
CA GLN A 341 -49.07 35.50 -17.33
C GLN A 341 -50.01 34.28 -17.55
N ASP A 342 -50.90 34.05 -16.57
CA ASP A 342 -52.23 33.36 -16.56
C ASP A 342 -52.45 31.98 -15.86
N ASP A 343 -53.47 32.01 -14.96
CA ASP A 343 -54.49 30.99 -14.56
C ASP A 343 -54.15 29.55 -14.05
N ALA A 344 -55.05 28.82 -13.35
CA ALA A 344 -56.06 29.12 -12.31
C ALA A 344 -56.81 27.83 -11.86
N SER A 345 -57.15 27.71 -10.56
CA SER A 345 -58.15 26.76 -9.97
C SER A 345 -57.78 25.25 -9.99
N ALA A 346 -58.35 24.34 -9.19
CA ALA A 346 -59.53 24.39 -8.29
C ALA A 346 -59.41 23.49 -7.03
N LYS A 347 -60.44 23.51 -6.15
CA LYS A 347 -60.51 22.86 -4.83
C LYS A 347 -61.31 21.54 -4.82
N THR A 348 -60.95 20.57 -3.96
CA THR A 348 -61.80 19.80 -2.98
C THR A 348 -60.91 18.78 -2.25
N GLN A 349 -60.76 18.71 -0.92
CA GLN A 349 -61.66 18.47 0.23
C GLN A 349 -62.25 17.03 0.42
N LEU A 350 -61.88 16.47 1.59
CA LEU A 350 -62.57 15.50 2.48
C LEU A 350 -62.46 13.95 2.29
N SER A 351 -61.66 13.37 3.21
CA SER A 351 -62.03 12.40 4.27
C SER A 351 -62.29 10.90 4.02
N VAL A 352 -61.41 10.10 4.65
CA VAL A 352 -61.69 8.95 5.55
C VAL A 352 -62.48 7.74 5.02
N ALA A 353 -61.79 6.59 4.92
CA ALA A 353 -62.20 5.32 5.55
C ALA A 353 -61.10 4.23 5.48
N THR A 354 -60.68 3.69 6.63
CA THR A 354 -60.17 2.32 6.77
C THR A 354 -61.34 1.40 7.13
N PRO A 355 -61.36 0.13 6.65
CA PRO A 355 -60.93 -1.01 7.49
C PRO A 355 -60.15 -2.08 6.66
N ALA A 356 -59.08 -2.72 7.15
CA ALA A 356 -59.02 -3.73 8.22
C ALA A 356 -59.88 -4.99 7.99
N ASN A 357 -59.25 -6.17 7.75
CA ASN A 357 -59.32 -7.35 8.66
C ASN A 357 -58.84 -8.72 8.10
N ILE A 358 -57.99 -9.43 8.89
CA ILE A 358 -58.03 -10.84 9.39
C ILE A 358 -58.35 -11.99 8.36
N PHE A 359 -57.73 -13.18 8.26
CA PHE A 359 -57.23 -14.24 9.18
C PHE A 359 -56.03 -14.97 8.50
N ALA A 360 -54.97 -15.51 9.11
CA ALA A 360 -54.70 -16.23 10.36
C ALA A 360 -54.59 -17.78 10.26
N LYS A 361 -53.43 -18.30 10.69
CA LYS A 361 -53.11 -19.61 11.32
C LYS A 361 -53.44 -20.97 10.66
N SER A 362 -52.41 -21.83 10.70
CA SER A 362 -52.40 -23.29 10.96
C SER A 362 -52.88 -24.27 9.87
N ALA A 363 -52.43 -25.53 9.79
CA ALA A 363 -51.19 -26.22 10.22
C ALA A 363 -51.22 -27.70 9.69
N ILE A 364 -50.11 -28.44 9.87
CA ILE A 364 -49.96 -29.93 9.86
C ILE A 364 -49.68 -30.63 8.50
N LEU A 365 -48.74 -31.58 8.57
CA LEU A 365 -48.11 -32.43 7.53
C LEU A 365 -48.96 -33.69 7.18
N PRO A 366 -48.61 -34.48 6.14
CA PRO A 366 -47.57 -35.54 6.21
C PRO A 366 -46.56 -35.46 5.03
N ALA A 367 -45.24 -35.68 5.15
CA ALA A 367 -44.42 -36.77 5.73
C ALA A 367 -43.92 -37.82 4.69
N SER A 368 -42.67 -37.62 4.20
CA SER A 368 -41.67 -38.62 3.76
C SER A 368 -40.34 -37.86 3.60
N GLN A 369 -39.29 -38.12 4.41
CA GLN A 369 -38.22 -39.11 4.14
C GLN A 369 -37.45 -38.79 2.83
N ASP A 370 -36.13 -38.54 2.82
CA ASP A 370 -35.08 -38.75 3.84
C ASP A 370 -34.00 -37.62 3.85
N ASP A 371 -33.15 -37.64 4.89
CA ASP A 371 -31.82 -37.02 5.09
C ASP A 371 -31.48 -35.58 4.58
N GLY A 372 -30.97 -34.64 5.39
CA GLY A 372 -30.70 -34.67 6.83
C GLY A 372 -29.35 -34.12 7.29
N CYS A 373 -29.00 -32.84 7.02
CA CYS A 373 -28.18 -32.08 7.97
C CYS A 373 -28.32 -30.56 7.80
N VAL A 374 -28.44 -29.83 8.92
CA VAL A 374 -28.37 -28.36 9.01
C VAL A 374 -27.17 -28.04 9.89
N ILE A 375 -26.31 -27.11 9.47
CA ILE A 375 -25.26 -26.54 10.31
C ILE A 375 -25.72 -25.19 10.84
N LEU A 376 -25.83 -25.06 12.16
CA LEU A 376 -25.75 -23.79 12.87
C LEU A 376 -24.90 -23.97 14.13
N SER A 377 -23.66 -23.49 14.05
CA SER A 377 -22.96 -22.70 15.05
C SER A 377 -23.37 -22.83 16.53
N ASP A 378 -22.44 -23.24 17.39
CA ASP A 378 -21.85 -22.32 18.38
C ASP A 378 -20.40 -22.64 18.82
N ALA A 379 -19.84 -21.60 19.46
CA ALA A 379 -18.60 -21.40 20.21
C ALA A 379 -17.58 -22.52 20.54
N GLN A 380 -16.30 -22.13 20.40
CA GLN A 380 -15.13 -22.50 21.24
C GLN A 380 -14.50 -23.91 21.11
N GLY A 381 -13.50 -24.01 20.22
CA GLY A 381 -12.09 -24.10 20.65
C GLY A 381 -11.56 -25.32 21.43
N ILE A 382 -10.79 -26.15 20.71
CA ILE A 382 -9.62 -26.94 21.17
C ILE A 382 -9.86 -28.15 22.10
N MET A 383 -9.60 -29.36 21.57
CA MET A 383 -8.69 -30.31 22.24
C MET A 383 -8.08 -31.36 21.27
N TYR A 384 -6.79 -31.64 21.47
CA TYR A 384 -6.13 -32.89 21.07
C TYR A 384 -6.42 -33.99 22.09
N LEU A 385 -6.49 -35.26 21.66
CA LEU A 385 -6.07 -36.53 22.31
C LEU A 385 -6.67 -37.65 21.42
N SER A 386 -5.86 -38.44 20.70
CA SER A 386 -5.15 -39.67 21.15
C SER A 386 -6.06 -40.81 21.61
N GLU A 387 -5.77 -42.02 21.17
CA GLU A 387 -6.56 -43.23 21.43
C GLU A 387 -6.52 -43.69 22.89
N VAL A 388 -7.72 -44.01 23.42
CA VAL A 388 -8.09 -45.13 24.31
C VAL A 388 -7.07 -45.65 25.34
N VAL A 389 -7.38 -45.46 26.63
CA VAL A 389 -7.15 -46.45 27.70
C VAL A 389 -8.36 -46.47 28.65
N ASP A 390 -8.72 -47.65 29.18
CA ASP A 390 -9.94 -47.96 29.95
C ASP A 390 -10.01 -47.39 31.38
N ASP A 391 -11.25 -47.40 31.92
CA ASP A 391 -11.69 -47.54 33.32
C ASP A 391 -10.78 -47.07 34.48
N VAL A 392 -11.32 -46.18 35.33
CA VAL A 392 -11.69 -46.48 36.75
C VAL A 392 -12.33 -45.26 37.41
N ASN A 393 -13.42 -45.47 38.16
CA ASN A 393 -14.09 -44.46 39.00
C ASN A 393 -13.22 -44.00 40.19
N ALA A 394 -13.19 -42.70 40.48
CA ALA A 394 -13.10 -42.18 41.86
C ALA A 394 -13.61 -40.72 41.95
N GLU A 395 -14.18 -40.36 43.09
CA GLU A 395 -14.85 -39.09 43.33
C GLU A 395 -13.93 -38.02 43.95
N ALA A 396 -14.32 -36.76 43.73
CA ALA A 396 -14.30 -35.66 44.71
C ALA A 396 -13.02 -34.84 45.03
N ASP A 397 -13.32 -33.56 45.24
CA ASP A 397 -12.81 -32.65 46.29
C ASP A 397 -11.62 -31.66 46.05
N ILE A 398 -12.05 -30.38 45.94
CA ILE A 398 -11.67 -29.24 46.79
C ILE A 398 -10.61 -28.21 46.29
N GLU A 399 -11.15 -27.01 46.07
CA GLU A 399 -10.68 -25.62 46.31
C GLU A 399 -9.29 -25.09 45.90
N LEU A 400 -9.37 -23.87 45.37
CA LEU A 400 -8.29 -22.90 45.14
C LEU A 400 -7.64 -22.41 46.44
N VAL A 401 -6.33 -22.17 46.41
CA VAL A 401 -5.68 -21.17 47.28
C VAL A 401 -4.71 -20.30 46.46
N ASP A 402 -4.87 -18.99 46.62
CA ASP A 402 -4.11 -17.89 45.99
C ASP A 402 -2.74 -17.67 46.65
N LEU A 403 -1.68 -17.39 45.86
CA LEU A 403 -0.41 -16.86 46.36
C LEU A 403 0.24 -15.84 45.39
N LYS A 404 0.39 -14.62 45.90
CA LYS A 404 1.13 -13.50 45.30
C LYS A 404 2.66 -13.61 45.51
N PRO A 405 3.48 -12.89 44.71
CA PRO A 405 4.93 -13.07 44.65
C PRO A 405 5.71 -12.42 45.81
N LYS A 406 7.02 -12.70 45.87
CA LYS A 406 8.01 -12.04 46.74
C LYS A 406 9.34 -11.79 46.02
N ASP A 407 10.01 -10.72 46.42
CA ASP A 407 11.18 -10.14 45.76
C ASP A 407 12.55 -10.71 46.21
N ASN A 408 13.55 -10.51 45.34
CA ASN A 408 14.99 -10.23 45.54
C ASN A 408 15.85 -11.05 46.53
N GLU A 409 16.90 -11.71 46.00
CA GLU A 409 18.33 -11.56 46.41
C GLU A 409 19.29 -12.33 45.46
N THR A 410 20.56 -11.88 45.35
CA THR A 410 21.69 -12.45 44.56
C THR A 410 23.02 -12.12 45.29
N PRO A 411 24.23 -12.68 44.97
CA PRO A 411 24.63 -13.77 44.05
C PRO A 411 25.62 -14.83 44.69
N ASP A 412 26.28 -15.61 43.82
CA ASP A 412 27.59 -16.32 43.95
C ASP A 412 27.73 -17.80 44.42
N ALA A 413 27.89 -18.66 43.40
CA ALA A 413 28.93 -19.71 43.18
C ALA A 413 29.19 -20.88 44.16
N ILE A 414 29.18 -22.10 43.60
CA ILE A 414 30.14 -23.22 43.82
C ILE A 414 30.14 -24.13 42.56
N GLU A 415 31.30 -24.69 42.21
CA GLU A 415 31.59 -25.48 41.00
C GLU A 415 31.03 -26.93 41.01
N GLY A 416 30.97 -27.57 39.83
CA GLY A 416 30.76 -29.02 39.69
C GLY A 416 30.68 -29.55 38.25
N ASP A 417 31.82 -29.95 37.66
CA ASP A 417 31.89 -30.64 36.36
C ASP A 417 31.44 -32.11 36.44
N TYR A 418 30.57 -32.57 35.51
CA TYR A 418 30.57 -33.91 34.89
C TYR A 418 29.75 -33.84 33.59
N VAL A 419 30.35 -34.00 32.40
CA VAL A 419 30.57 -35.28 31.68
C VAL A 419 29.28 -36.10 31.47
N PHE A 420 28.76 -36.07 30.23
CA PHE A 420 27.82 -37.08 29.72
C PHE A 420 28.53 -38.00 28.73
N VAL A 421 28.51 -39.31 29.01
CA VAL A 421 29.06 -40.38 28.16
C VAL A 421 27.90 -41.10 27.45
N PHE A 422 28.07 -41.38 26.16
CA PHE A 422 27.15 -42.21 25.37
C PHE A 422 27.41 -43.72 25.57
N ALA A 423 26.33 -44.49 25.73
CA ALA A 423 26.19 -45.94 25.46
C ALA A 423 24.70 -46.33 25.66
N GLU A 424 24.07 -47.28 24.98
CA GLU A 424 24.38 -48.05 23.76
C GLU A 424 23.05 -48.65 23.20
N LYS A 425 23.11 -49.38 22.07
CA LYS A 425 21.94 -50.04 21.41
C LYS A 425 21.37 -51.24 22.21
N PRO A 426 20.19 -51.75 21.77
CA PRO A 426 20.17 -53.08 21.15
C PRO A 426 19.61 -52.97 19.71
N ASP A 427 20.33 -53.33 18.64
CA ASP A 427 20.93 -54.62 18.25
C ASP A 427 19.92 -55.58 17.59
N LEU A 428 20.09 -55.72 16.27
CA LEU A 428 19.76 -56.91 15.49
C LEU A 428 20.75 -56.94 14.31
N SER A 429 21.89 -57.57 14.58
CA SER A 429 22.96 -57.91 13.63
C SER A 429 22.66 -59.23 12.87
N VAL A 430 23.63 -59.75 12.08
CA VAL A 430 23.63 -61.03 11.29
C VAL A 430 23.00 -60.92 9.88
N PHE A 431 23.65 -61.05 8.72
CA PHE A 431 25.05 -61.31 8.23
C PHE A 431 25.39 -60.29 7.10
N ASP A 432 26.62 -59.93 6.67
CA ASP A 432 28.03 -60.31 6.99
C ASP A 432 28.68 -61.51 6.24
N ASP A 433 29.39 -61.27 5.11
CA ASP A 433 30.68 -61.95 4.71
C ASP A 433 31.31 -61.52 3.33
N THR A 434 32.36 -60.68 3.37
CA THR A 434 33.65 -60.69 2.60
C THR A 434 33.83 -60.49 1.06
N LEU A 435 35.02 -59.93 0.73
CA LEU A 435 35.80 -59.80 -0.54
C LEU A 435 35.67 -58.46 -1.33
N ASP A 436 36.63 -57.53 -1.48
CA ASP A 436 38.08 -57.33 -1.15
C ASP A 436 39.07 -57.32 -2.36
N PHE A 437 39.97 -56.32 -2.38
CA PHE A 437 41.05 -55.93 -3.34
C PHE A 437 40.70 -55.63 -4.83
N GLY A 438 41.35 -54.67 -5.54
CA GLY A 438 42.38 -53.69 -5.14
C GLY A 438 42.97 -52.84 -6.31
N ASP A 439 43.86 -51.90 -5.95
CA ASP A 439 44.96 -51.23 -6.69
C ASP A 439 44.80 -50.28 -7.93
N TYR A 440 45.04 -48.99 -7.65
CA TYR A 440 45.94 -47.99 -8.32
C TYR A 440 46.08 -47.79 -9.86
N VAL A 441 45.59 -46.62 -10.32
CA VAL A 441 46.25 -45.51 -11.10
C VAL A 441 47.44 -45.80 -12.06
N VAL A 442 47.33 -45.41 -13.36
CA VAL A 442 48.38 -44.69 -14.19
C VAL A 442 47.78 -43.87 -15.39
N VAL A 443 47.69 -42.53 -15.24
CA VAL A 443 48.25 -41.41 -16.06
C VAL A 443 48.43 -41.47 -17.63
N THR A 444 47.65 -40.61 -18.36
CA THR A 444 47.89 -39.86 -19.66
C THR A 444 48.14 -40.63 -21.00
N SER A 445 48.07 -40.07 -22.23
CA SER A 445 48.09 -38.68 -22.79
C SER A 445 47.37 -38.50 -24.16
N GLU A 446 47.30 -37.25 -24.67
CA GLU A 446 47.18 -36.77 -26.09
C GLU A 446 45.88 -37.07 -26.89
N GLU A 447 45.09 -36.08 -27.34
CA GLU A 447 45.31 -35.04 -28.38
C GLU A 447 45.42 -35.58 -29.83
N GLN A 448 44.39 -35.34 -30.67
CA GLN A 448 44.44 -34.65 -32.00
C GLN A 448 43.28 -34.98 -32.96
N GLU A 449 42.54 -33.93 -33.34
CA GLU A 449 42.42 -33.40 -34.72
C GLU A 449 42.15 -34.36 -35.92
N GLN A 450 41.00 -34.21 -36.62
CA GLN A 450 40.88 -33.57 -37.96
C GLN A 450 39.57 -33.86 -38.74
N ASN A 451 38.98 -32.78 -39.25
CA ASN A 451 38.37 -32.56 -40.59
C ASN A 451 37.60 -33.68 -41.33
N GLU A 452 36.39 -33.35 -41.83
CA GLU A 452 36.25 -32.94 -43.25
C GLU A 452 34.90 -32.26 -43.60
N ASN A 453 34.99 -31.27 -44.50
CA ASN A 453 33.93 -30.41 -45.03
C ASN A 453 32.72 -31.13 -45.68
N LYS A 454 31.54 -30.47 -45.69
CA LYS A 454 30.96 -29.97 -46.96
C LYS A 454 29.74 -29.04 -46.82
N ASP A 455 29.67 -28.10 -47.76
CA ASP A 455 28.62 -27.11 -47.93
C ASP A 455 27.29 -27.64 -48.52
N SER A 456 26.28 -26.77 -48.41
CA SER A 456 25.33 -26.39 -49.48
C SER A 456 23.96 -27.09 -49.59
N ASN A 457 22.95 -26.22 -49.43
CA ASN A 457 21.85 -25.96 -50.36
C ASN A 457 20.63 -26.89 -50.50
N ASN A 458 19.48 -26.23 -50.27
CA ASN A 458 18.21 -26.26 -51.01
C ASN A 458 17.19 -27.39 -50.76
N ASP A 459 16.03 -26.93 -50.29
CA ASP A 459 14.69 -27.12 -50.86
C ASP A 459 14.26 -28.53 -51.32
N VAL A 460 13.13 -29.00 -50.76
CA VAL A 460 11.81 -28.95 -51.43
C VAL A 460 10.81 -29.80 -50.62
N ALA A 461 9.63 -29.24 -50.32
CA ALA A 461 8.52 -29.95 -49.69
C ALA A 461 7.92 -31.06 -50.57
N ILE A 462 7.15 -31.99 -49.99
CA ILE A 462 5.85 -32.45 -50.54
C ILE A 462 5.10 -33.33 -49.52
N THR A 463 3.82 -33.04 -49.38
CA THR A 463 2.78 -33.75 -48.61
C THR A 463 2.43 -35.14 -49.15
N ALA A 464 1.89 -36.04 -48.31
CA ALA A 464 0.47 -36.53 -48.41
C ALA A 464 0.18 -38.00 -47.97
N THR A 465 -0.97 -38.14 -47.28
CA THR A 465 -1.96 -39.25 -47.33
C THR A 465 -1.65 -40.70 -46.86
N GLY A 466 -2.12 -40.96 -45.62
CA GLY A 466 -2.94 -42.07 -45.09
C GLY A 466 -3.37 -43.32 -45.89
N ASN A 467 -3.75 -44.38 -45.14
CA ASN A 467 -5.02 -45.12 -45.33
C ASN A 467 -5.39 -46.11 -44.20
N ILE A 468 -6.65 -46.54 -44.20
CA ILE A 468 -7.35 -47.39 -43.21
C ILE A 468 -7.52 -48.84 -43.75
N SER A 469 -7.62 -49.88 -42.88
CA SER A 469 -8.75 -50.86 -42.84
C SER A 469 -8.47 -52.29 -42.30
N ASN A 470 -9.37 -52.77 -41.41
CA ASN A 470 -10.05 -54.10 -41.35
C ASN A 470 -9.22 -55.42 -41.18
N SER A 471 -9.75 -56.59 -40.73
CA SER A 471 -11.12 -57.10 -40.44
C SER A 471 -11.20 -58.29 -39.40
N ASP A 472 -12.45 -58.72 -39.07
CA ASP A 472 -12.95 -60.09 -38.72
C ASP A 472 -12.69 -60.76 -37.34
N SER A 473 -13.54 -61.67 -36.78
CA SER A 473 -14.98 -62.02 -37.03
C SER A 473 -15.69 -62.88 -35.91
N VAL A 474 -16.95 -62.51 -35.60
CA VAL A 474 -18.21 -63.21 -35.17
C VAL A 474 -18.28 -64.63 -34.49
N VAL A 475 -19.22 -64.77 -33.53
CA VAL A 475 -20.20 -65.90 -33.18
C VAL A 475 -20.15 -66.51 -31.74
N ASP A 476 -21.05 -66.02 -30.85
CA ASP A 476 -22.21 -66.69 -30.16
C ASP A 476 -22.18 -68.21 -29.77
N VAL A 477 -22.85 -68.81 -28.74
CA VAL A 477 -24.14 -68.54 -28.05
C VAL A 477 -24.24 -69.16 -26.60
N THR A 478 -24.90 -68.46 -25.66
CA THR A 478 -25.69 -68.86 -24.43
C THR A 478 -25.21 -69.71 -23.23
N GLU A 479 -25.56 -69.14 -22.06
CA GLU A 479 -26.21 -69.69 -20.84
C GLU A 479 -25.41 -70.07 -19.55
N GLU A 480 -25.99 -69.64 -18.43
CA GLU A 480 -25.48 -69.57 -17.04
C GLU A 480 -26.17 -70.66 -16.15
N PRO A 481 -25.77 -70.96 -14.88
CA PRO A 481 -25.64 -69.96 -13.81
C PRO A 481 -24.55 -70.15 -12.72
N GLN A 482 -24.09 -68.99 -12.23
CA GLN A 482 -23.72 -68.63 -10.85
C GLN A 482 -22.69 -69.40 -9.97
N GLN A 483 -21.75 -68.58 -9.49
CA GLN A 483 -21.14 -68.47 -8.14
C GLN A 483 -19.74 -69.05 -7.84
N ILE A 484 -19.02 -68.23 -7.04
CA ILE A 484 -17.69 -68.40 -6.42
C ILE A 484 -16.48 -68.27 -7.38
N THR A 485 -15.89 -67.07 -7.43
CA THR A 485 -14.48 -66.82 -7.03
C THR A 485 -14.22 -65.31 -6.91
N THR A 486 -14.37 -64.76 -5.70
CA THR A 486 -13.71 -63.52 -5.28
C THR A 486 -12.37 -63.87 -4.62
N ILE A 487 -11.47 -62.91 -4.44
CA ILE A 487 -10.11 -63.07 -3.86
C ILE A 487 -9.07 -63.66 -4.83
N LYS A 488 -8.58 -62.82 -5.76
CA LYS A 488 -7.15 -62.79 -6.18
C LYS A 488 -6.70 -61.61 -7.07
N LYS A 489 -7.57 -60.65 -7.43
CA LYS A 489 -7.19 -59.47 -8.25
C LYS A 489 -7.03 -58.14 -7.50
N THR A 490 -7.39 -58.04 -6.22
CA THR A 490 -7.29 -56.78 -5.45
C THR A 490 -5.88 -56.48 -4.92
N TYR A 491 -5.06 -57.51 -4.69
CA TYR A 491 -3.75 -57.34 -4.05
C TYR A 491 -2.64 -56.78 -4.96
N SER A 492 -2.65 -57.04 -6.28
CA SER A 492 -1.62 -56.49 -7.18
C SER A 492 -1.81 -55.01 -7.50
N TYR A 493 -3.03 -54.47 -7.45
CA TYR A 493 -3.27 -53.05 -7.73
C TYR A 493 -2.85 -52.19 -6.53
N ILE A 494 -3.23 -52.60 -5.31
CA ILE A 494 -2.88 -51.87 -4.08
C ILE A 494 -1.35 -51.85 -3.85
N LEU A 495 -0.63 -52.93 -4.17
CA LEU A 495 0.82 -52.97 -3.99
C LEU A 495 1.57 -52.02 -4.95
N CYS A 496 1.15 -51.92 -6.21
CA CYS A 496 1.76 -50.96 -7.15
C CYS A 496 1.46 -49.50 -6.77
N THR A 497 0.25 -49.19 -6.30
CA THR A 497 -0.08 -47.83 -5.85
C THR A 497 0.71 -47.44 -4.61
N ILE A 498 0.85 -48.34 -3.61
CA ILE A 498 1.63 -48.06 -2.40
C ILE A 498 3.12 -47.92 -2.73
N VAL A 499 3.71 -48.78 -3.57
CA VAL A 499 5.12 -48.66 -3.96
C VAL A 499 5.38 -47.37 -4.75
N ASN A 500 4.50 -46.97 -5.67
CA ASN A 500 4.69 -45.70 -6.37
C ASN A 500 4.52 -44.48 -5.46
N VAL A 501 3.54 -44.47 -4.54
CA VAL A 501 3.38 -43.37 -3.58
C VAL A 501 4.60 -43.29 -2.64
N VAL A 502 5.07 -44.42 -2.10
CA VAL A 502 6.26 -44.44 -1.23
C VAL A 502 7.53 -44.06 -2.00
N CYS A 503 7.72 -44.51 -3.25
CA CYS A 503 8.88 -44.12 -4.06
C CYS A 503 8.83 -42.64 -4.47
N ILE A 504 7.66 -42.08 -4.80
CA ILE A 504 7.51 -40.64 -5.06
C ILE A 504 7.81 -39.86 -3.78
N SER A 505 7.21 -40.22 -2.63
CA SER A 505 7.49 -39.55 -1.36
C SER A 505 8.96 -39.69 -0.92
N LEU A 506 9.64 -40.83 -1.16
CA LEU A 506 11.07 -40.96 -0.88
C LEU A 506 11.92 -40.13 -1.85
N LEU A 507 11.55 -40.03 -3.13
CA LEU A 507 12.24 -39.18 -4.09
C LEU A 507 12.07 -37.69 -3.75
N THR A 508 10.87 -37.24 -3.38
CA THR A 508 10.63 -35.88 -2.87
C THR A 508 11.43 -35.63 -1.59
N TYR A 509 11.49 -36.59 -0.67
CA TYR A 509 12.27 -36.47 0.57
C TYR A 509 13.79 -36.46 0.34
N LEU A 510 14.29 -37.23 -0.63
CA LEU A 510 15.72 -37.30 -0.97
C LEU A 510 16.19 -36.12 -1.84
N PHE A 511 15.33 -35.56 -2.70
CA PHE A 511 15.57 -34.27 -3.36
C PHE A 511 15.60 -33.13 -2.33
N ASN A 512 14.63 -33.10 -1.41
CA ASN A 512 14.62 -32.11 -0.32
C ASN A 512 15.82 -32.24 0.65
N LEU A 513 16.49 -33.39 0.71
CA LEU A 513 17.71 -33.57 1.50
C LEU A 513 19.01 -33.16 0.79
N HIS A 514 19.00 -32.99 -0.54
CA HIS A 514 20.15 -32.46 -1.28
C HIS A 514 20.10 -30.94 -1.49
N ALA A 515 18.97 -30.30 -1.18
CA ALA A 515 18.79 -28.85 -1.27
C ALA A 515 19.24 -28.07 -0.01
N TYR A 516 19.67 -28.74 1.06
CA TYR A 516 20.05 -28.09 2.33
C TYR A 516 21.40 -28.61 2.86
N PRO A 517 22.38 -27.73 3.13
CA PRO A 517 23.59 -28.14 3.84
C PRO A 517 23.24 -28.56 5.28
N PRO A 518 23.93 -29.56 5.85
CA PRO A 518 23.61 -30.06 7.17
C PRO A 518 23.77 -28.98 8.25
N LYS A 519 22.85 -28.95 9.23
CA LYS A 519 22.99 -28.10 10.42
C LYS A 519 24.22 -28.51 11.22
N ILE A 520 25.33 -27.83 10.97
CA ILE A 520 26.53 -27.86 11.82
C ILE A 520 26.18 -27.10 13.10
N ASN A 521 26.29 -27.76 14.25
CA ASN A 521 26.10 -27.14 15.57
C ASN A 521 27.30 -26.26 15.97
N SER A 522 27.54 -25.18 15.22
CA SER A 522 28.11 -23.95 15.78
C SER A 522 26.98 -22.99 16.12
N THR A 523 27.24 -22.02 17.00
CA THR A 523 26.25 -20.99 17.34
C THR A 523 25.78 -20.27 16.07
N ALA A 524 24.47 -20.11 15.90
CA ALA A 524 23.87 -19.81 14.59
C ALA A 524 24.40 -18.53 13.92
N GLU A 525 24.78 -17.51 14.70
CA GLU A 525 25.44 -16.30 14.20
C GLU A 525 26.78 -16.60 13.52
N ASN A 526 27.64 -17.40 14.15
CA ASN A 526 28.95 -17.77 13.60
C ASN A 526 28.82 -18.61 12.32
N ALA A 527 27.79 -19.46 12.21
CA ALA A 527 27.53 -20.22 10.97
C ALA A 527 27.05 -19.33 9.82
N ARG A 528 26.34 -18.24 10.12
CA ARG A 528 25.79 -17.30 9.12
C ARG A 528 26.84 -16.31 8.63
N ASP A 529 27.67 -15.76 9.52
CA ASP A 529 28.77 -14.89 9.10
C ASP A 529 29.79 -15.63 8.21
N ILE A 530 29.98 -16.95 8.40
CA ILE A 530 30.78 -17.79 7.48
C ILE A 530 30.13 -17.91 6.08
N ARG A 531 28.80 -17.88 5.96
CA ARG A 531 28.12 -17.90 4.64
C ARG A 531 28.26 -16.58 3.87
N LEU A 532 28.54 -15.48 4.58
CA LEU A 532 28.79 -14.17 3.99
C LEU A 532 30.30 -13.86 3.89
N ASP A 533 31.20 -14.81 4.17
CA ASP A 533 32.65 -14.63 4.07
C ASP A 533 33.08 -14.64 2.59
N PHE A 534 33.06 -13.45 1.98
CA PHE A 534 33.45 -13.19 0.60
C PHE A 534 34.77 -12.41 0.59
N PRO A 535 35.92 -13.06 0.82
CA PRO A 535 37.20 -12.38 1.02
C PRO A 535 37.54 -11.50 -0.18
N PHE A 536 37.64 -10.20 0.08
CA PHE A 536 37.96 -9.20 -0.94
C PHE A 536 39.26 -9.53 -1.66
N ILE A 537 39.27 -9.44 -2.98
CA ILE A 537 40.43 -9.82 -3.80
C ILE A 537 41.70 -9.04 -3.42
N GLY A 538 41.56 -7.80 -2.91
CA GLY A 538 42.68 -6.98 -2.40
C GLY A 538 43.32 -7.44 -1.09
N ASN A 539 42.68 -8.37 -0.36
CA ASN A 539 43.07 -8.76 1.01
C ASN A 539 43.36 -10.27 1.18
N ASN A 540 43.28 -11.10 0.14
CA ASN A 540 43.30 -12.56 0.28
C ASN A 540 44.73 -13.15 0.42
N PRO A 541 45.09 -13.80 1.54
CA PRO A 541 46.42 -14.40 1.73
C PRO A 541 46.61 -15.78 1.06
N ASN A 542 45.53 -16.40 0.55
CA ASN A 542 45.47 -17.81 0.16
C ASN A 542 45.03 -18.04 -1.30
N ARG A 543 45.25 -17.08 -2.21
CA ARG A 543 45.17 -17.31 -3.67
C ARG A 543 46.48 -16.96 -4.36
N ASP A 544 46.85 -17.74 -5.37
CA ASP A 544 48.08 -17.55 -6.17
C ASP A 544 48.09 -16.28 -7.04
N ALA A 545 47.02 -15.48 -7.01
CA ALA A 545 46.88 -14.23 -7.76
C ALA A 545 47.31 -13.03 -6.90
N VAL A 546 48.60 -12.69 -6.96
CA VAL A 546 49.12 -11.43 -6.41
C VAL A 546 48.65 -10.27 -7.26
N ILE A 547 47.91 -9.32 -6.68
CA ILE A 547 47.54 -8.06 -7.35
C ILE A 547 48.82 -7.27 -7.64
N GLY A 548 49.00 -6.89 -8.91
CA GLY A 548 50.19 -6.16 -9.36
C GLY A 548 50.26 -4.72 -8.86
N GLU A 549 51.46 -4.13 -8.82
CA GLU A 549 51.64 -2.70 -8.49
C GLU A 549 50.94 -1.76 -9.49
N ASP A 550 50.68 -2.25 -10.69
CA ASP A 550 49.93 -1.63 -11.78
C ASP A 550 48.41 -1.79 -11.66
N GLN A 551 47.91 -2.59 -10.71
CA GLN A 551 46.48 -2.90 -10.56
C GLN A 551 45.82 -2.12 -9.40
N TYR A 552 44.52 -1.83 -9.54
CA TYR A 552 43.71 -1.12 -8.54
C TYR A 552 42.38 -1.86 -8.30
N PRO A 553 42.23 -2.58 -7.17
CA PRO A 553 41.01 -3.32 -6.86
C PRO A 553 39.95 -2.43 -6.18
N ILE A 554 38.66 -2.64 -6.53
CA ILE A 554 37.51 -1.99 -5.88
C ILE A 554 36.35 -2.99 -5.80
N ARG A 555 35.65 -3.09 -4.67
CA ARG A 555 34.38 -3.83 -4.59
C ARG A 555 33.21 -2.93 -4.99
N LEU A 556 32.60 -3.20 -6.14
CA LEU A 556 31.28 -2.67 -6.46
C LEU A 556 30.21 -3.53 -5.77
N ILE A 557 29.21 -2.90 -5.19
CA ILE A 557 27.95 -3.50 -4.74
C ILE A 557 26.82 -2.78 -5.48
N HIS A 558 25.77 -3.49 -5.89
CA HIS A 558 24.66 -2.85 -6.61
C HIS A 558 23.28 -3.48 -6.39
N THR A 559 22.27 -2.63 -6.56
CA THR A 559 20.84 -2.96 -6.63
C THR A 559 20.20 -2.37 -7.89
N ASN A 560 19.05 -2.92 -8.27
CA ASN A 560 18.19 -2.44 -9.33
C ASN A 560 16.75 -2.92 -9.07
N ASP A 561 15.75 -2.18 -9.57
CA ASP A 561 14.35 -2.61 -9.59
C ASP A 561 13.78 -3.02 -8.22
N VAL A 562 14.17 -2.27 -7.17
CA VAL A 562 13.78 -2.55 -5.78
C VAL A 562 12.27 -2.34 -5.57
N HIS A 563 11.63 -1.46 -6.35
CA HIS A 563 10.18 -1.21 -6.33
C HIS A 563 9.60 -1.14 -4.90
N ALA A 564 10.16 -0.27 -4.06
CA ALA A 564 9.73 -0.06 -2.69
C ALA A 564 9.57 -1.32 -1.79
N HIS A 565 10.26 -2.44 -2.08
CA HIS A 565 10.28 -3.64 -1.24
C HIS A 565 11.23 -3.46 -0.03
N TYR A 566 10.90 -2.50 0.84
CA TYR A 566 11.69 -2.16 2.02
C TYR A 566 11.48 -3.13 3.19
N ASP A 567 10.38 -3.89 3.18
CA ASP A 567 10.14 -5.05 4.06
C ASP A 567 10.47 -6.38 3.37
N ALA A 568 10.59 -7.44 4.18
CA ALA A 568 10.76 -8.80 3.67
C ALA A 568 9.46 -9.32 3.03
N PHE A 569 9.60 -9.97 1.87
CA PHE A 569 8.48 -10.45 1.05
C PHE A 569 8.53 -11.97 0.84
N GLY A 570 7.35 -12.55 0.61
CA GLY A 570 7.18 -13.97 0.28
C GLY A 570 7.36 -14.27 -1.21
N LEU A 571 7.09 -15.51 -1.62
CA LEU A 571 7.28 -15.99 -3.01
C LEU A 571 6.46 -15.24 -4.07
N GLY A 572 5.39 -14.53 -3.66
CA GLY A 572 4.57 -13.72 -4.56
C GLY A 572 5.02 -12.26 -4.73
N GLY A 573 5.89 -11.74 -3.85
CA GLY A 573 6.26 -10.32 -3.77
C GLY A 573 5.55 -9.52 -2.66
N GLY A 574 4.40 -9.99 -2.17
CA GLY A 574 3.71 -9.36 -1.02
C GLY A 574 4.33 -9.70 0.36
N ASP A 575 3.81 -9.04 1.41
CA ASP A 575 4.19 -9.21 2.82
C ASP A 575 4.29 -10.69 3.25
N CYS A 576 5.41 -11.10 3.86
CA CYS A 576 5.64 -12.47 4.34
C CYS A 576 4.48 -13.11 5.14
N SER A 577 4.05 -14.32 4.75
CA SER A 577 3.09 -15.11 5.52
C SER A 577 3.76 -15.88 6.67
N GLU A 578 2.99 -16.25 7.69
CA GLU A 578 3.43 -17.10 8.82
C GLU A 578 4.12 -18.39 8.32
N LYS A 579 3.53 -19.05 7.30
CA LYS A 579 4.06 -20.26 6.66
C LYS A 579 5.39 -20.03 5.95
N GLU A 580 5.56 -18.90 5.26
CA GLU A 580 6.82 -18.55 4.58
C GLU A 580 7.93 -18.22 5.59
N ILE A 581 7.60 -17.54 6.69
CA ILE A 581 8.54 -17.25 7.79
C ILE A 581 9.02 -18.56 8.43
N GLU A 582 8.11 -19.49 8.76
CA GLU A 582 8.46 -20.80 9.34
C GLU A 582 9.27 -21.70 8.40
N THR A 583 9.04 -21.61 7.09
CA THR A 583 9.73 -22.41 6.08
C THR A 583 10.99 -21.76 5.51
N GLY A 584 11.28 -20.50 5.88
CA GLY A 584 12.41 -19.73 5.34
C GLY A 584 12.23 -19.26 3.90
N LEU A 585 10.99 -19.19 3.41
CA LEU A 585 10.62 -18.77 2.04
C LEU A 585 10.31 -17.27 1.95
N CYS A 586 11.07 -16.48 2.70
CA CYS A 586 10.99 -15.02 2.72
C CYS A 586 12.34 -14.42 2.32
N PHE A 587 12.31 -13.28 1.63
CA PHE A 587 13.49 -12.68 1.01
C PHE A 587 13.48 -11.16 1.17
N GLY A 588 14.63 -10.53 0.93
CA GLY A 588 14.76 -9.09 0.81
C GLY A 588 14.55 -8.31 2.11
N GLY A 589 13.97 -7.12 1.97
CA GLY A 589 13.89 -6.10 3.01
C GLY A 589 15.16 -5.26 3.11
N ALA A 590 14.99 -3.93 3.12
CA ALA A 590 16.07 -2.96 3.22
C ALA A 590 16.98 -3.15 4.46
N PRO A 591 16.47 -3.52 5.66
CA PRO A 591 17.33 -3.80 6.81
C PRO A 591 18.30 -4.97 6.59
N ARG A 592 17.88 -6.02 5.87
CA ARG A 592 18.71 -7.19 5.53
C ARG A 592 19.71 -6.87 4.43
N LEU A 593 19.30 -6.08 3.43
CA LEU A 593 20.20 -5.51 2.43
C LEU A 593 21.33 -4.71 3.11
N LYS A 594 21.01 -3.80 4.04
CA LYS A 594 22.01 -3.01 4.79
C LYS A 594 22.99 -3.90 5.57
N TYR A 595 22.51 -4.97 6.22
CA TYR A 595 23.39 -5.92 6.92
C TYR A 595 24.42 -6.56 5.96
N ILE A 596 23.97 -7.08 4.81
CA ILE A 596 24.84 -7.72 3.82
C ILE A 596 25.82 -6.69 3.21
N ILE A 597 25.32 -5.50 2.86
CA ILE A 597 26.14 -4.38 2.34
C ILE A 597 27.25 -4.00 3.33
N ASN A 598 26.92 -3.89 4.62
CA ASN A 598 27.91 -3.57 5.65
C ASN A 598 29.00 -4.65 5.76
N LYS A 599 28.64 -5.94 5.76
CA LYS A 599 29.62 -7.05 5.74
C LYS A 599 30.51 -7.02 4.50
N LEU A 600 29.94 -6.79 3.31
CA LEU A 600 30.68 -6.67 2.06
C LEU A 600 31.66 -5.49 2.07
N ARG A 601 31.26 -4.35 2.66
CA ARG A 601 32.10 -3.17 2.88
C ARG A 601 33.24 -3.45 3.87
N GLU A 602 32.94 -4.04 5.02
CA GLU A 602 33.94 -4.41 6.04
C GLU A 602 35.08 -5.26 5.45
N GLN A 603 34.73 -6.27 4.64
CA GLN A 603 35.70 -7.13 3.94
C GLN A 603 36.58 -6.37 2.93
N ALA A 604 36.04 -5.32 2.31
CA ALA A 604 36.69 -4.49 1.30
C ALA A 604 37.34 -3.21 1.87
N ASN A 605 37.78 -3.23 3.14
CA ASN A 605 38.40 -2.09 3.83
C ASN A 605 37.49 -0.86 3.97
N GLY A 606 36.18 -1.05 4.07
CA GLY A 606 35.18 0.01 4.19
C GLY A 606 34.98 0.78 2.89
N LEU A 607 34.64 2.07 3.00
CA LEU A 607 34.38 2.94 1.84
C LEU A 607 35.61 3.16 0.96
N ASP A 608 36.83 3.04 1.50
CA ASP A 608 38.07 3.28 0.74
C ASP A 608 38.38 2.18 -0.30
N GLY A 609 37.77 1.00 -0.17
CA GLY A 609 37.89 -0.11 -1.13
C GLY A 609 36.56 -0.58 -1.71
N SER A 610 35.46 0.13 -1.48
CA SER A 610 34.14 -0.25 -2.01
C SER A 610 33.26 0.93 -2.44
N MET A 611 32.29 0.65 -3.30
CA MET A 611 31.22 1.58 -3.69
C MET A 611 29.88 0.85 -3.80
N LEU A 612 28.78 1.56 -3.57
CA LEU A 612 27.40 1.06 -3.69
C LEU A 612 26.62 1.93 -4.68
N VAL A 613 26.02 1.31 -5.70
CA VAL A 613 25.22 2.03 -6.72
C VAL A 613 23.84 1.43 -6.89
N ASP A 614 22.90 2.22 -7.40
CA ASP A 614 21.56 1.76 -7.78
C ASP A 614 21.29 2.01 -9.27
N ALA A 615 20.71 1.03 -9.96
CA ALA A 615 20.41 1.10 -11.38
C ALA A 615 18.96 1.56 -11.70
N GLY A 616 18.24 2.16 -10.75
CA GLY A 616 16.90 2.74 -10.96
C GLY A 616 15.75 1.81 -10.56
N ASP A 617 14.53 2.36 -10.64
CA ASP A 617 13.27 1.74 -10.21
C ASP A 617 13.24 1.40 -8.71
N GLN A 618 13.54 2.40 -7.89
CA GLN A 618 13.25 2.43 -6.46
C GLN A 618 11.77 2.75 -6.20
N PHE A 619 11.15 3.53 -7.09
CA PHE A 619 9.74 3.92 -7.04
C PHE A 619 8.81 2.75 -7.39
N GLN A 620 7.53 2.95 -7.04
CA GLN A 620 6.39 2.06 -7.29
C GLN A 620 6.46 0.70 -6.54
N GLY A 621 5.35 -0.03 -6.46
CA GLY A 621 5.35 -1.47 -6.15
C GLY A 621 4.78 -1.92 -4.81
N THR A 622 4.79 -1.08 -3.77
CA THR A 622 4.25 -1.42 -2.44
C THR A 622 3.53 -0.25 -1.78
N LEU A 623 2.86 -0.51 -0.65
CA LEU A 623 2.25 0.51 0.21
C LEU A 623 3.25 1.58 0.70
N PHE A 624 4.56 1.28 0.76
CA PHE A 624 5.57 2.30 1.10
C PHE A 624 5.58 3.43 0.07
N PHE A 625 5.63 3.11 -1.22
CA PHE A 625 5.55 4.13 -2.27
C PHE A 625 4.17 4.77 -2.32
N ARG A 626 3.08 3.99 -2.21
CA ARG A 626 1.73 4.55 -2.27
C ARG A 626 1.49 5.63 -1.20
N HIS A 627 1.93 5.40 0.04
CA HIS A 627 1.72 6.35 1.13
C HIS A 627 2.78 7.47 1.17
N HIS A 628 4.05 7.18 0.92
CA HIS A 628 5.15 8.14 1.13
C HIS A 628 5.71 8.74 -0.16
N LYS A 629 5.23 8.27 -1.32
CA LYS A 629 5.82 8.52 -2.65
C LYS A 629 7.35 8.32 -2.56
N GLY A 630 8.17 9.26 -3.03
CA GLY A 630 9.63 9.15 -2.96
C GLY A 630 10.25 9.20 -1.54
N TYR A 631 9.57 9.74 -0.52
CA TYR A 631 10.17 10.00 0.81
C TYR A 631 10.71 8.74 1.50
N ALA A 632 9.97 7.63 1.43
CA ALA A 632 10.40 6.36 2.03
C ALA A 632 11.70 5.85 1.39
N GLY A 633 11.79 5.90 0.05
CA GLY A 633 12.99 5.51 -0.70
C GLY A 633 14.19 6.37 -0.35
N ALA A 634 14.03 7.70 -0.33
CA ALA A 634 15.14 8.60 0.02
C ALA A 634 15.66 8.33 1.44
N LYS A 635 14.76 8.16 2.42
CA LYS A 635 15.13 7.86 3.81
C LYS A 635 15.86 6.52 3.94
N VAL A 636 15.40 5.49 3.22
CA VAL A 636 16.03 4.15 3.19
C VAL A 636 17.41 4.19 2.52
N MET A 637 17.51 4.72 1.29
CA MET A 637 18.77 4.77 0.54
C MET A 637 19.84 5.60 1.24
N ASN A 638 19.47 6.74 1.85
CA ASN A 638 20.38 7.55 2.65
C ASN A 638 20.94 6.81 3.87
N ASN A 639 20.15 5.91 4.48
CA ASN A 639 20.56 5.13 5.66
C ASN A 639 21.40 3.89 5.30
N ILE A 640 21.19 3.32 4.11
CA ILE A 640 22.10 2.33 3.51
C ILE A 640 23.41 3.01 3.04
N GLY A 641 23.33 4.26 2.60
CA GLY A 641 24.44 5.09 2.17
C GLY A 641 24.94 4.73 0.77
N TYR A 642 24.12 4.94 -0.26
CA TYR A 642 24.52 4.79 -1.67
C TYR A 642 25.55 5.86 -2.08
N ASP A 643 26.37 5.57 -3.11
CA ASP A 643 27.33 6.50 -3.71
C ASP A 643 26.77 7.21 -4.96
N ALA A 644 25.88 6.54 -5.72
CA ALA A 644 25.18 7.09 -6.89
C ALA A 644 23.95 6.25 -7.25
N MET A 645 23.01 6.85 -7.99
CA MET A 645 21.83 6.20 -8.58
C MET A 645 21.62 6.71 -10.02
N THR A 646 21.17 5.86 -10.95
CA THR A 646 20.51 6.33 -12.20
C THR A 646 18.99 6.28 -12.06
N LEU A 647 18.29 7.06 -12.88
CA LEU A 647 16.83 7.02 -12.92
C LEU A 647 16.35 5.86 -13.78
N GLY A 648 15.34 5.14 -13.30
CA GLY A 648 14.51 4.25 -14.10
C GLY A 648 13.26 4.93 -14.62
N ASN A 649 12.35 4.16 -15.22
CA ASN A 649 11.09 4.71 -15.73
C ASN A 649 10.11 5.01 -14.59
N HIS A 650 10.06 4.19 -13.53
CA HIS A 650 9.08 4.37 -12.45
C HIS A 650 9.37 5.58 -11.56
N GLU A 651 10.59 6.13 -11.60
CA GLU A 651 10.92 7.41 -10.96
C GLU A 651 10.09 8.60 -11.49
N PHE A 652 9.43 8.45 -12.65
CA PHE A 652 8.55 9.47 -13.23
C PHE A 652 7.04 9.23 -13.01
N ASP A 653 6.61 8.19 -12.29
CA ASP A 653 5.19 7.75 -12.20
C ASP A 653 4.24 8.83 -11.64
N GLU A 654 4.78 9.67 -10.77
CA GLU A 654 4.10 10.76 -10.04
C GLU A 654 4.50 12.15 -10.58
N GLY A 655 5.22 12.18 -11.71
CA GLY A 655 5.66 13.39 -12.38
C GLY A 655 6.98 14.01 -11.88
N PRO A 656 7.51 15.00 -12.61
CA PRO A 656 8.77 15.69 -12.31
C PRO A 656 8.88 16.31 -10.92
N GLU A 657 7.77 16.75 -10.33
CA GLU A 657 7.72 17.41 -9.03
C GLU A 657 8.06 16.44 -7.90
N VAL A 658 7.41 15.26 -7.87
CA VAL A 658 7.69 14.22 -6.86
C VAL A 658 9.08 13.64 -7.03
N LEU A 659 9.56 13.50 -8.28
CA LEU A 659 10.94 13.14 -8.56
C LEU A 659 11.93 14.20 -8.03
N SER A 660 11.63 15.48 -8.24
CA SER A 660 12.45 16.59 -7.75
C SER A 660 12.56 16.61 -6.23
N ASP A 661 11.44 16.39 -5.54
CA ASP A 661 11.39 16.28 -4.07
C ASP A 661 12.17 15.06 -3.58
N PHE A 662 12.10 13.92 -4.25
CA PHE A 662 12.92 12.73 -3.95
C PHE A 662 14.42 13.04 -4.08
N ILE A 663 14.87 13.55 -5.23
CA ILE A 663 16.29 13.85 -5.46
C ILE A 663 16.80 14.89 -4.45
N SER A 664 15.97 15.88 -4.07
CA SER A 664 16.34 16.91 -3.08
C SER A 664 16.66 16.36 -1.67
N GLN A 665 16.16 15.16 -1.36
CA GLN A 665 16.35 14.51 -0.07
C GLN A 665 17.55 13.55 -0.05
N LEU A 666 18.09 13.16 -1.21
CA LEU A 666 19.22 12.25 -1.29
C LEU A 666 20.52 12.94 -0.86
N ASN A 667 21.37 12.22 -0.14
CA ASN A 667 22.70 12.67 0.26
C ASN A 667 23.82 12.24 -0.72
N PHE A 668 23.43 11.63 -1.84
CA PHE A 668 24.29 11.15 -2.93
C PHE A 668 23.73 11.60 -4.29
N PRO A 669 24.57 11.71 -5.34
CA PRO A 669 24.18 12.19 -6.65
C PRO A 669 23.28 11.21 -7.42
N VAL A 670 22.31 11.77 -8.15
CA VAL A 670 21.55 11.09 -9.19
C VAL A 670 22.13 11.45 -10.55
N VAL A 671 22.40 10.44 -11.37
CA VAL A 671 23.02 10.58 -12.68
C VAL A 671 22.13 10.06 -13.81
N SER A 672 21.88 10.88 -14.83
CA SER A 672 21.37 10.43 -16.13
C SER A 672 21.77 11.43 -17.22
N SER A 673 22.54 10.97 -18.20
CA SER A 673 23.18 11.81 -19.22
C SER A 673 22.30 12.11 -20.43
N ASN A 674 21.30 11.26 -20.69
CA ASN A 674 20.43 11.34 -21.85
C ASN A 674 19.07 12.02 -21.57
N ILE A 675 18.90 12.56 -20.35
CA ILE A 675 17.72 13.33 -19.93
C ILE A 675 18.02 14.83 -20.05
N ASP A 676 17.33 15.51 -20.97
CA ASP A 676 17.27 16.98 -21.01
C ASP A 676 16.08 17.47 -20.18
N ALA A 677 16.34 17.76 -18.91
CA ALA A 677 15.41 18.44 -18.00
C ALA A 677 15.66 19.96 -17.91
N SER A 678 16.46 20.56 -18.81
CA SER A 678 16.91 21.96 -18.71
C SER A 678 15.77 23.00 -18.76
N ARG A 679 14.58 22.58 -19.21
CA ARG A 679 13.35 23.38 -19.29
C ARG A 679 12.44 23.20 -18.08
N HIS A 680 12.76 22.27 -17.18
CA HIS A 680 11.98 22.04 -15.96
C HIS A 680 12.38 23.03 -14.86
N GLU A 681 11.40 23.60 -14.18
CA GLU A 681 11.67 24.67 -13.19
C GLU A 681 12.47 24.14 -11.99
N THR A 682 12.28 22.86 -11.64
CA THR A 682 12.90 22.21 -10.47
C THR A 682 14.03 21.22 -10.84
N LEU A 683 13.79 20.28 -11.78
CA LEU A 683 14.75 19.22 -12.13
C LEU A 683 16.04 19.68 -12.86
N HIS A 684 16.05 20.86 -13.49
CA HIS A 684 17.10 21.30 -14.44
C HIS A 684 18.55 21.27 -13.93
N SER A 685 18.76 21.19 -12.61
CA SER A 685 20.08 21.14 -11.97
C SER A 685 20.26 19.99 -10.98
N GLN A 686 19.26 19.10 -10.84
CA GLN A 686 19.28 17.98 -9.90
C GLN A 686 19.78 16.67 -10.53
N ILE A 687 19.50 16.44 -11.82
CA ILE A 687 19.97 15.28 -12.56
C ILE A 687 21.31 15.63 -13.20
N LEU A 688 22.38 14.93 -12.81
CA LEU A 688 23.73 15.16 -13.33
C LEU A 688 24.02 14.23 -14.52
N PRO A 689 24.78 14.63 -15.55
CA PRO A 689 25.15 13.68 -16.61
C PRO A 689 26.14 12.60 -16.11
N TYR A 690 26.95 12.94 -15.12
CA TYR A 690 27.90 12.03 -14.46
C TYR A 690 28.28 12.57 -13.08
N THR A 691 28.90 11.72 -12.27
CA THR A 691 29.58 12.09 -11.02
C THR A 691 30.99 11.50 -10.97
N ILE A 692 31.86 12.05 -10.13
CA ILE A 692 33.24 11.57 -9.90
C ILE A 692 33.33 11.07 -8.46
N ILE A 693 33.66 9.79 -8.30
CA ILE A 693 33.99 9.20 -7.01
C ILE A 693 35.48 9.43 -6.74
N GLU A 694 35.78 10.62 -6.19
CA GLU A 694 37.13 11.16 -5.99
C GLU A 694 38.10 10.16 -5.33
N ARG A 695 37.64 9.43 -4.30
CA ARG A 695 38.46 8.43 -3.58
C ARG A 695 38.99 7.29 -4.47
N HIS A 696 38.36 7.04 -5.62
CA HIS A 696 38.78 6.05 -6.60
C HIS A 696 39.30 6.66 -7.91
N ASN A 697 39.23 7.99 -8.08
CA ASN A 697 39.43 8.68 -9.37
C ASN A 697 38.68 7.96 -10.51
N LEU A 698 37.37 7.77 -10.32
CA LEU A 698 36.48 7.00 -11.19
C LEU A 698 35.21 7.81 -11.47
N ALA A 699 34.78 7.84 -12.74
CA ALA A 699 33.52 8.48 -13.11
C ALA A 699 32.38 7.46 -13.25
N ILE A 700 31.19 7.87 -12.82
CA ILE A 700 29.93 7.15 -12.99
C ILE A 700 29.08 7.98 -13.95
N VAL A 701 28.79 7.45 -15.14
CA VAL A 701 27.83 8.04 -16.09
C VAL A 701 26.50 7.31 -15.97
N GLY A 702 25.37 8.03 -16.02
CA GLY A 702 24.03 7.45 -15.95
C GLY A 702 23.29 7.54 -17.28
N PHE A 703 22.29 6.70 -17.50
CA PHE A 703 21.28 6.85 -18.55
C PHE A 703 20.01 6.04 -18.26
N THR A 704 18.92 6.44 -18.90
CA THR A 704 17.54 6.00 -18.63
C THR A 704 16.81 5.68 -19.93
N THR A 705 15.96 4.65 -19.94
CA THR A 705 15.15 4.23 -21.09
C THR A 705 14.34 5.36 -21.72
N GLU A 706 14.40 5.48 -23.04
CA GLU A 706 13.52 6.37 -23.83
C GLU A 706 12.04 5.95 -23.69
N SER A 707 11.76 4.70 -23.30
CA SER A 707 10.39 4.20 -23.12
C SER A 707 9.61 4.90 -21.99
N ALA A 708 10.30 5.57 -21.06
CA ALA A 708 9.65 6.31 -19.97
C ALA A 708 8.73 7.44 -20.47
N GLU A 709 8.92 7.93 -21.70
CA GLU A 709 7.98 8.86 -22.35
C GLU A 709 6.58 8.25 -22.60
N ASN A 710 6.47 6.92 -22.66
CA ASN A 710 5.22 6.18 -22.90
C ASN A 710 4.79 5.30 -21.70
N THR A 711 5.73 4.85 -20.86
CA THR A 711 5.47 3.93 -19.73
C THR A 711 5.34 4.64 -18.38
N SER A 712 5.56 5.96 -18.34
CA SER A 712 5.47 6.78 -17.12
C SER A 712 5.12 8.24 -17.46
N LYS A 713 5.35 9.21 -16.55
CA LYS A 713 4.89 10.61 -16.69
C LYS A 713 6.00 11.67 -16.62
N PRO A 714 7.06 11.63 -17.44
CA PRO A 714 8.14 12.61 -17.42
C PRO A 714 7.72 14.04 -17.81
N GLY A 715 6.58 14.19 -18.48
CA GLY A 715 5.98 15.49 -18.79
C GLY A 715 6.66 16.27 -19.93
N PRO A 716 5.98 17.26 -20.52
CA PRO A 716 6.36 17.88 -21.80
C PRO A 716 7.61 18.79 -21.75
N LYS A 717 8.23 18.95 -20.58
CA LYS A 717 9.44 19.76 -20.34
C LYS A 717 10.70 18.90 -20.18
N VAL A 718 10.56 17.59 -20.04
CA VAL A 718 11.66 16.62 -20.00
C VAL A 718 11.72 15.92 -21.36
N LYS A 719 12.92 15.66 -21.86
CA LYS A 719 13.14 14.88 -23.08
C LYS A 719 14.19 13.81 -22.83
N ILE A 720 13.94 12.58 -23.26
CA ILE A 720 14.91 11.48 -23.24
C ILE A 720 15.45 11.27 -24.67
N SER A 721 16.62 10.67 -24.84
CA SER A 721 17.27 10.48 -26.16
C SER A 721 18.23 9.28 -26.18
N ASP A 722 18.61 8.78 -27.36
CA ASP A 722 19.64 7.73 -27.52
C ASP A 722 20.89 8.08 -26.67
N PRO A 723 21.25 7.25 -25.68
CA PRO A 723 22.35 7.53 -24.78
C PRO A 723 23.73 7.35 -25.44
N VAL A 724 23.86 6.52 -26.48
CA VAL A 724 25.17 6.11 -27.02
C VAL A 724 26.01 7.29 -27.53
N PRO A 725 25.49 8.23 -28.35
CA PRO A 725 26.26 9.39 -28.80
C PRO A 725 26.75 10.27 -27.65
N ILE A 726 25.90 10.45 -26.62
CA ILE A 726 26.15 11.32 -25.47
C ILE A 726 27.22 10.73 -24.57
N ILE A 727 27.13 9.43 -24.26
CA ILE A 727 28.14 8.72 -23.46
C ILE A 727 29.49 8.73 -24.17
N ASN A 728 29.53 8.52 -25.49
CA ASN A 728 30.80 8.51 -26.22
C ASN A 728 31.49 9.89 -26.18
N ASP A 729 30.74 11.00 -26.23
CA ASP A 729 31.29 12.33 -25.98
C ASP A 729 31.77 12.52 -24.53
N LEU A 730 31.01 12.06 -23.54
CA LEU A 730 31.41 12.11 -22.12
C LEU A 730 32.68 11.28 -21.84
N VAL A 731 32.81 10.09 -22.42
CA VAL A 731 34.00 9.23 -22.30
C VAL A 731 35.23 9.96 -22.83
N ARG A 732 35.13 10.60 -24.00
CA ARG A 732 36.22 11.41 -24.57
C ARG A 732 36.57 12.60 -23.67
N GLN A 733 35.58 13.29 -23.12
CA GLN A 733 35.77 14.40 -22.18
C GLN A 733 36.48 13.94 -20.89
N LEU A 734 35.97 12.92 -20.21
CA LEU A 734 36.50 12.38 -18.95
C LEU A 734 37.94 11.88 -19.12
N LYS A 735 38.23 11.15 -20.20
CA LYS A 735 39.60 10.72 -20.53
C LYS A 735 40.54 11.90 -20.76
N SER A 736 40.09 12.98 -21.39
CA SER A 736 40.89 14.21 -21.57
C SER A 736 41.24 14.92 -20.25
N GLN A 737 40.45 14.68 -19.19
CA GLN A 737 40.69 15.20 -17.83
C GLN A 737 41.57 14.26 -16.98
N GLY A 738 41.99 13.11 -17.51
CA GLY A 738 42.79 12.11 -16.80
C GLY A 738 41.99 11.06 -16.04
N ILE A 739 40.67 11.01 -16.23
CA ILE A 739 39.79 9.98 -15.64
C ILE A 739 39.72 8.81 -16.62
N ASN A 740 40.43 7.73 -16.32
CA ASN A 740 40.51 6.53 -17.17
C ASN A 740 39.56 5.40 -16.75
N LYS A 741 39.09 5.39 -15.50
CA LYS A 741 38.12 4.42 -14.99
C LYS A 741 36.72 5.03 -15.09
N ILE A 742 35.87 4.43 -15.93
CA ILE A 742 34.50 4.87 -16.14
C ILE A 742 33.58 3.64 -16.05
N ILE A 743 32.49 3.79 -15.30
CA ILE A 743 31.38 2.84 -15.25
C ILE A 743 30.09 3.53 -15.69
N ALA A 744 29.18 2.75 -16.25
CA ALA A 744 27.84 3.14 -16.64
C ALA A 744 26.82 2.58 -15.64
N LEU A 745 25.85 3.40 -15.23
CA LEU A 745 24.58 2.98 -14.64
C LEU A 745 23.51 3.11 -15.73
N SER A 746 22.78 2.04 -15.97
CA SER A 746 21.78 1.93 -17.03
C SER A 746 20.45 1.49 -16.46
N HIS A 747 19.39 2.09 -16.96
CA HIS A 747 18.04 1.55 -16.84
C HIS A 747 17.43 1.37 -18.24
N MET A 748 18.07 0.49 -19.03
CA MET A 748 17.76 0.22 -20.45
C MET A 748 17.57 -1.27 -20.76
N GLY A 749 17.32 -2.14 -19.78
CA GLY A 749 17.16 -3.58 -20.02
C GLY A 749 18.47 -4.32 -20.36
N TYR A 750 18.60 -5.55 -19.88
CA TYR A 750 19.83 -6.34 -19.98
C TYR A 750 20.29 -6.55 -21.43
N SER A 751 19.39 -6.86 -22.36
CA SER A 751 19.82 -7.16 -23.72
C SER A 751 20.22 -5.92 -24.53
N VAL A 752 19.66 -4.74 -24.26
CA VAL A 752 20.18 -3.47 -24.82
C VAL A 752 21.40 -2.98 -24.07
N ASP A 753 21.57 -3.30 -22.78
CA ASP A 753 22.86 -3.11 -22.11
C ASP A 753 23.98 -3.83 -22.88
N LEU A 754 23.72 -5.04 -23.41
CA LEU A 754 24.66 -5.76 -24.28
C LEU A 754 24.91 -5.03 -25.62
N GLU A 755 23.86 -4.54 -26.30
CA GLU A 755 24.01 -3.81 -27.59
C GLU A 755 24.64 -2.41 -27.42
N ILE A 756 24.37 -1.73 -26.31
CA ILE A 756 25.04 -0.47 -25.93
C ILE A 756 26.51 -0.76 -25.65
N ALA A 757 26.84 -1.77 -24.83
CA ALA A 757 28.21 -2.12 -24.48
C ALA A 757 29.12 -2.41 -25.69
N LYS A 758 28.55 -2.95 -26.79
CA LYS A 758 29.23 -3.10 -28.10
C LYS A 758 29.54 -1.78 -28.79
N ARG A 759 28.64 -0.80 -28.71
CA ARG A 759 28.63 0.48 -29.45
C ARG A 759 29.30 1.65 -28.73
N LEU A 760 29.55 1.54 -27.43
CA LEU A 760 30.24 2.59 -26.65
C LEU A 760 31.67 2.82 -27.14
N ASP A 761 32.18 4.05 -27.02
CA ASP A 761 33.60 4.34 -27.24
C ASP A 761 34.43 3.57 -26.19
N PRO A 762 35.55 2.91 -26.56
CA PRO A 762 36.45 2.25 -25.60
C PRO A 762 36.80 3.18 -24.45
N GLY A 763 36.35 2.87 -23.24
CA GLY A 763 36.47 3.71 -22.05
C GLY A 763 35.50 3.39 -20.92
N VAL A 764 34.26 3.01 -21.24
CA VAL A 764 33.35 2.40 -20.26
C VAL A 764 33.77 0.96 -20.06
N SER A 765 34.16 0.63 -18.84
CA SER A 765 34.71 -0.69 -18.47
C SER A 765 33.63 -1.65 -17.96
N LEU A 766 32.55 -1.10 -17.43
CA LEU A 766 31.49 -1.79 -16.72
C LEU A 766 30.17 -1.05 -16.92
N LEU A 767 29.10 -1.81 -17.08
CA LEU A 767 27.74 -1.34 -17.19
C LEU A 767 26.90 -2.11 -16.15
N VAL A 768 26.24 -1.37 -15.26
CA VAL A 768 25.36 -1.86 -14.20
C VAL A 768 23.92 -1.53 -14.61
N GLY A 769 23.11 -2.54 -14.86
CA GLY A 769 21.79 -2.43 -15.48
C GLY A 769 20.60 -2.69 -14.55
N GLY A 770 19.40 -2.35 -15.04
CA GLY A 770 18.10 -2.68 -14.45
C GLY A 770 17.01 -2.85 -15.52
N HIS A 771 15.75 -2.55 -15.18
CA HIS A 771 14.54 -2.54 -16.04
C HIS A 771 13.97 -3.92 -16.40
N SER A 772 14.83 -4.84 -16.85
CA SER A 772 14.43 -6.17 -17.35
C SER A 772 14.27 -7.23 -16.25
N HIS A 773 14.52 -6.86 -14.98
CA HIS A 773 14.52 -7.75 -13.81
C HIS A 773 15.51 -8.94 -13.95
N THR A 774 16.58 -8.80 -14.74
CA THR A 774 17.35 -9.95 -15.19
C THR A 774 18.17 -10.59 -14.06
N PHE A 775 18.01 -11.90 -13.91
CA PHE A 775 18.86 -12.73 -13.07
C PHE A 775 20.00 -13.34 -13.90
N LEU A 776 21.23 -13.16 -13.40
CA LEU A 776 22.47 -13.69 -13.97
C LEU A 776 23.17 -14.52 -12.87
N THR A 777 23.92 -15.56 -13.23
CA THR A 777 24.67 -16.38 -12.24
C THR A 777 26.11 -16.66 -12.67
N THR A 778 27.00 -16.89 -11.70
CA THR A 778 28.38 -17.32 -11.97
C THR A 778 28.46 -18.77 -12.46
N ASP A 779 27.45 -19.59 -12.16
CA ASP A 779 27.41 -21.01 -12.54
C ASP A 779 26.84 -21.16 -13.95
N HIS A 780 27.71 -21.48 -14.90
CA HIS A 780 27.38 -21.59 -16.32
C HIS A 780 26.38 -22.72 -16.64
N ASP A 781 26.29 -23.74 -15.77
CA ASP A 781 25.45 -24.92 -16.00
C ASP A 781 24.16 -24.90 -15.15
N ALA A 782 24.00 -23.90 -14.27
CA ALA A 782 22.80 -23.70 -13.48
C ALA A 782 21.70 -22.99 -14.30
N GLU A 783 20.89 -23.78 -15.02
CA GLU A 783 19.66 -23.27 -15.64
C GLU A 783 18.74 -22.58 -14.62
N ASN A 784 18.73 -23.06 -13.37
CA ASN A 784 17.97 -22.50 -12.25
C ASN A 784 18.83 -22.39 -10.98
N VAL A 785 18.75 -21.25 -10.28
CA VAL A 785 19.27 -21.07 -8.91
C VAL A 785 18.09 -20.75 -8.00
N GLY A 786 17.74 -21.68 -7.11
CA GLY A 786 16.46 -21.64 -6.41
C GLY A 786 15.29 -21.66 -7.40
N ASN A 787 14.33 -20.75 -7.24
CA ASN A 787 13.20 -20.57 -8.16
C ASN A 787 13.50 -19.56 -9.29
N SER A 788 14.75 -19.17 -9.51
CA SER A 788 15.13 -18.15 -10.51
C SER A 788 15.83 -18.80 -11.70
N LYS A 789 15.24 -18.67 -12.89
CA LYS A 789 15.92 -19.05 -14.14
C LYS A 789 16.97 -18.01 -14.51
N SER A 790 18.19 -18.45 -14.83
CA SER A 790 19.23 -17.54 -15.31
C SER A 790 19.04 -17.17 -16.78
N GLN A 791 19.33 -15.91 -17.13
CA GLN A 791 19.38 -15.44 -18.52
C GLN A 791 20.82 -15.26 -19.03
N GLY A 792 21.83 -15.41 -18.18
CA GLY A 792 23.22 -15.19 -18.57
C GLY A 792 24.23 -15.35 -17.44
N ARG A 793 25.50 -15.10 -17.76
CA ARG A 793 26.60 -15.20 -16.80
C ARG A 793 26.68 -13.94 -15.96
N TYR A 794 27.03 -14.06 -14.68
CA TYR A 794 27.47 -12.94 -13.86
C TYR A 794 29.00 -12.94 -13.75
N PRO A 795 29.71 -11.86 -14.14
CA PRO A 795 29.29 -10.84 -15.11
C PRO A 795 29.25 -11.41 -16.55
N THR A 796 28.43 -10.79 -17.41
CA THR A 796 28.52 -11.03 -18.86
C THR A 796 29.63 -10.14 -19.43
N ILE A 797 30.41 -10.66 -20.37
CA ILE A 797 31.54 -9.94 -20.98
C ILE A 797 31.19 -9.68 -22.44
N VAL A 798 31.19 -8.40 -22.82
CA VAL A 798 30.89 -7.93 -24.18
C VAL A 798 32.16 -7.37 -24.81
N GLU A 799 32.48 -7.85 -26.01
CA GLU A 799 33.57 -7.31 -26.83
C GLU A 799 33.07 -6.08 -27.61
N ASN A 800 33.89 -5.03 -27.67
CA ASN A 800 33.52 -3.80 -28.34
C ASN A 800 33.65 -3.91 -29.88
N GLU A 801 32.72 -3.33 -30.62
CA GLU A 801 32.71 -3.40 -32.10
C GLU A 801 33.83 -2.59 -32.75
N SER A 802 34.30 -1.52 -32.10
CA SER A 802 35.36 -0.64 -32.63
C SER A 802 36.76 -1.05 -32.18
N ASP A 803 36.88 -1.75 -31.05
CA ASP A 803 38.14 -2.25 -30.50
C ASP A 803 37.93 -3.58 -29.74
N PRO A 804 38.06 -4.75 -30.40
CA PRO A 804 37.80 -6.06 -29.78
C PRO A 804 38.70 -6.40 -28.58
N ASP A 805 39.83 -5.69 -28.38
CA ASP A 805 40.65 -5.83 -27.17
C ASP A 805 40.00 -5.13 -25.96
N TRP A 806 39.10 -4.15 -26.20
CA TRP A 806 38.28 -3.52 -25.16
C TRP A 806 37.06 -4.39 -24.81
N LYS A 807 36.90 -4.67 -23.51
CA LYS A 807 35.82 -5.50 -22.97
C LYS A 807 35.02 -4.73 -21.94
N THR A 808 33.71 -4.71 -22.14
CA THR A 808 32.75 -4.11 -21.22
C THR A 808 32.07 -5.24 -20.44
N TYR A 809 32.10 -5.15 -19.12
CA TYR A 809 31.41 -6.08 -18.24
C TYR A 809 29.97 -5.60 -18.04
N VAL A 810 28.98 -6.49 -18.07
CA VAL A 810 27.55 -6.16 -17.92
C VAL A 810 26.97 -6.99 -16.77
N ILE A 811 26.27 -6.34 -15.84
CA ILE A 811 25.68 -6.95 -14.63
C ILE A 811 24.30 -6.40 -14.30
N GLN A 812 23.43 -7.26 -13.76
CA GLN A 812 22.14 -6.93 -13.11
C GLN A 812 21.95 -7.80 -11.85
N SER A 813 21.03 -7.40 -10.95
CA SER A 813 20.78 -8.04 -9.64
C SER A 813 19.29 -8.43 -9.43
N LYS A 814 18.62 -8.89 -10.49
CA LYS A 814 17.21 -9.29 -10.50
C LYS A 814 16.26 -8.13 -10.15
N LYS A 815 15.48 -8.21 -9.06
CA LYS A 815 14.51 -7.19 -8.61
C LYS A 815 14.20 -7.33 -7.12
N TRP A 816 13.49 -6.34 -6.57
CA TRP A 816 12.94 -6.28 -5.20
C TRP A 816 13.98 -6.37 -4.07
N GLY A 817 15.27 -6.43 -4.40
CA GLY A 817 16.30 -6.83 -3.44
C GLY A 817 16.22 -8.30 -3.03
N GLU A 818 15.62 -9.20 -3.83
CA GLU A 818 15.74 -10.67 -3.63
C GLU A 818 17.22 -11.10 -3.74
N TYR A 819 17.99 -10.37 -4.55
CA TYR A 819 19.43 -10.50 -4.65
C TYR A 819 20.10 -9.14 -4.47
N ILE A 820 21.19 -9.12 -3.71
CA ILE A 820 22.17 -8.04 -3.67
C ILE A 820 23.44 -8.56 -4.32
N SER A 821 23.99 -7.85 -5.30
CA SER A 821 25.10 -8.37 -6.09
C SER A 821 26.37 -7.56 -5.87
N TYR A 822 27.53 -8.24 -5.89
CA TYR A 822 28.83 -7.57 -5.82
C TYR A 822 29.79 -8.05 -6.90
N LEU A 823 30.72 -7.18 -7.28
CA LEU A 823 31.79 -7.46 -8.23
C LEU A 823 33.08 -6.81 -7.73
N ASP A 824 34.09 -7.64 -7.44
CA ASP A 824 35.45 -7.18 -7.14
C ASP A 824 36.14 -6.83 -8.47
N LEU A 825 36.10 -5.54 -8.81
CA LEU A 825 36.72 -4.94 -9.98
C LEU A 825 38.25 -4.93 -9.82
N VAL A 826 38.99 -5.33 -10.86
CA VAL A 826 40.46 -5.19 -10.87
C VAL A 826 40.90 -4.41 -12.10
N TYR A 827 41.16 -3.11 -11.89
CA TYR A 827 41.55 -2.18 -12.93
C TYR A 827 43.06 -2.18 -13.21
N ASP A 828 43.44 -2.06 -14.47
CA ASP A 828 44.76 -1.52 -14.86
C ASP A 828 44.78 0.00 -14.59
N LYS A 829 45.77 0.46 -13.81
CA LYS A 829 45.90 1.89 -13.42
C LYS A 829 46.15 2.84 -14.58
N SER A 830 46.69 2.35 -15.70
CA SER A 830 47.07 3.15 -16.86
C SER A 830 45.95 3.23 -17.89
N THR A 831 45.36 2.09 -18.26
CA THR A 831 44.33 2.01 -19.32
C THR A 831 42.91 2.21 -18.80
N GLY A 832 42.66 1.89 -17.53
CA GLY A 832 41.30 1.83 -16.96
C GLY A 832 40.50 0.60 -17.41
N MET A 833 41.13 -0.39 -18.02
CA MET A 833 40.49 -1.67 -18.38
C MET A 833 40.35 -2.58 -17.16
N LEU A 834 39.28 -3.37 -17.13
CA LEU A 834 39.11 -4.47 -16.18
C LEU A 834 39.80 -5.74 -16.70
N ASN A 835 40.57 -6.40 -15.83
CA ASN A 835 41.25 -7.64 -16.18
C ASN A 835 40.45 -8.89 -15.74
N ASN A 836 40.95 -10.08 -16.11
CA ASN A 836 40.33 -11.39 -15.87
C ASN A 836 40.29 -11.85 -14.40
N LEU A 837 40.87 -11.08 -13.46
CA LEU A 837 40.69 -11.29 -12.02
C LEU A 837 39.36 -10.71 -11.52
N THR A 838 38.68 -9.88 -12.33
CA THR A 838 37.37 -9.29 -12.01
C THR A 838 36.33 -10.40 -11.79
N THR A 839 35.80 -10.48 -10.57
CA THR A 839 34.95 -11.62 -10.15
C THR A 839 34.03 -11.23 -9.00
N GLY A 840 32.93 -11.94 -8.84
CA GLY A 840 31.87 -11.63 -7.88
C GLY A 840 30.62 -12.43 -8.21
N GLN A 841 29.55 -12.24 -7.44
CA GLN A 841 28.33 -13.03 -7.57
C GLN A 841 27.10 -12.30 -6.98
N PRO A 842 25.88 -12.66 -7.40
CA PRO A 842 24.66 -12.35 -6.66
C PRO A 842 24.62 -13.08 -5.33
N ILE A 843 24.12 -12.42 -4.29
CA ILE A 843 23.84 -12.99 -2.97
C ILE A 843 22.33 -12.90 -2.74
N ARG A 844 21.69 -14.06 -2.56
CA ARG A 844 20.26 -14.11 -2.24
C ARG A 844 20.00 -13.66 -0.81
N THR A 845 19.00 -12.84 -0.61
CA THR A 845 18.70 -12.17 0.66
C THR A 845 17.79 -13.03 1.56
N GLU A 846 18.23 -14.25 1.84
CA GLU A 846 17.49 -15.26 2.61
C GLU A 846 17.04 -14.72 3.99
N TYR A 847 15.79 -15.03 4.40
CA TYR A 847 15.18 -14.52 5.63
C TYR A 847 16.03 -14.71 6.90
N ASP A 848 16.83 -15.79 6.93
CA ASP A 848 17.65 -16.18 8.07
C ASP A 848 18.93 -15.33 8.23
N ILE A 849 19.25 -14.48 7.27
CA ILE A 849 20.27 -13.42 7.39
C ILE A 849 19.75 -12.32 8.33
N PRO A 850 20.57 -11.82 9.29
CA PRO A 850 20.18 -10.74 10.20
C PRO A 850 19.78 -9.43 9.50
N GLU A 851 19.04 -8.60 10.23
CA GLU A 851 18.61 -7.26 9.80
C GLU A 851 19.39 -6.18 10.57
N ASP A 852 19.71 -5.08 9.88
CA ASP A 852 20.22 -3.87 10.52
C ASP A 852 19.12 -3.21 11.37
N GLN A 853 19.29 -3.20 12.69
CA GLN A 853 18.24 -2.77 13.62
C GLN A 853 17.91 -1.27 13.52
N GLU A 854 18.85 -0.43 13.09
CA GLU A 854 18.59 1.00 12.90
C GLU A 854 17.63 1.20 11.71
N LEU A 855 17.92 0.56 10.58
CA LEU A 855 17.07 0.62 9.39
C LEU A 855 15.75 -0.13 9.60
N ARG A 856 15.73 -1.23 10.36
CA ARG A 856 14.49 -1.92 10.78
C ARG A 856 13.54 -0.96 11.47
N ASN A 857 14.02 -0.20 12.46
CA ASN A 857 13.21 0.79 13.17
C ASN A 857 12.69 1.91 12.23
N ILE A 858 13.49 2.31 11.23
CA ILE A 858 13.08 3.30 10.21
C ILE A 858 11.98 2.74 9.30
N VAL A 859 12.11 1.49 8.85
CA VAL A 859 11.09 0.83 8.02
C VAL A 859 9.81 0.59 8.83
N ASP A 860 9.91 0.21 10.10
CA ASP A 860 8.76 0.11 11.01
C ASP A 860 8.03 1.46 11.19
N GLU A 861 8.77 2.56 11.42
CA GLU A 861 8.21 3.92 11.50
C GLU A 861 7.49 4.30 10.20
N LEU A 862 8.08 4.00 9.04
CA LEU A 862 7.47 4.22 7.73
C LEU A 862 6.25 3.32 7.49
N ARG A 863 6.18 2.14 8.10
CA ARG A 863 5.07 1.19 7.93
C ARG A 863 3.83 1.57 8.75
N VAL A 864 4.00 2.12 9.95
CA VAL A 864 2.91 2.45 10.90
C VAL A 864 1.67 3.11 10.25
N PRO A 865 1.79 4.12 9.38
CA PRO A 865 0.62 4.83 8.84
C PRO A 865 -0.35 3.96 8.01
N PHE A 866 0.15 2.94 7.32
CA PHE A 866 -0.66 2.03 6.49
C PHE A 866 -0.76 0.61 7.04
N ASP A 867 0.04 0.21 8.03
CA ASP A 867 0.11 -1.17 8.53
C ASP A 867 -1.26 -1.73 8.94
N ARG A 868 -2.09 -0.91 9.58
CA ARG A 868 -3.44 -1.31 10.01
C ARG A 868 -4.37 -1.58 8.83
N GLU A 869 -4.32 -0.78 7.77
CA GLU A 869 -5.14 -0.96 6.57
C GLU A 869 -4.60 -2.12 5.73
N GLY A 870 -3.29 -2.13 5.48
CA GLY A 870 -2.61 -3.18 4.72
C GLY A 870 -2.88 -4.58 5.26
N LYS A 871 -2.95 -4.75 6.59
CA LYS A 871 -3.28 -6.02 7.27
C LYS A 871 -4.76 -6.42 7.26
N VAL A 872 -5.68 -5.61 6.73
CA VAL A 872 -7.09 -6.00 6.60
C VAL A 872 -7.21 -7.18 5.63
N ILE A 873 -7.81 -8.28 6.10
CA ILE A 873 -8.07 -9.47 5.28
C ILE A 873 -9.26 -9.16 4.36
N VAL A 874 -9.05 -9.32 3.06
CA VAL A 874 -10.09 -9.14 2.01
C VAL A 874 -10.61 -10.47 1.48
N GLY A 875 -9.91 -11.57 1.76
CA GLY A 875 -10.38 -12.90 1.42
C GLY A 875 -9.33 -13.97 1.67
N TYR A 876 -9.52 -15.11 1.00
CA TYR A 876 -8.66 -16.29 1.09
C TYR A 876 -8.50 -16.92 -0.29
N ALA A 877 -7.30 -17.41 -0.61
CA ALA A 877 -7.04 -18.28 -1.75
C ALA A 877 -6.77 -19.73 -1.27
N THR A 878 -7.31 -20.73 -1.97
CA THR A 878 -7.11 -22.16 -1.63
C THR A 878 -5.80 -22.74 -2.15
N GLU A 879 -5.17 -22.08 -3.12
CA GLU A 879 -3.91 -22.46 -3.75
C GLU A 879 -3.26 -21.19 -4.37
N MET A 880 -2.00 -21.26 -4.77
CA MET A 880 -1.24 -20.10 -5.25
C MET A 880 -1.57 -19.74 -6.71
N PHE A 881 -1.84 -18.46 -6.97
CA PHE A 881 -1.96 -17.88 -8.33
C PHE A 881 -0.55 -17.51 -8.79
N ASN A 882 0.13 -18.48 -9.38
CA ASN A 882 1.60 -18.59 -9.31
C ASN A 882 2.30 -18.07 -10.59
N GLU A 883 2.10 -16.80 -10.94
CA GLU A 883 2.43 -16.28 -12.28
C GLU A 883 2.96 -14.82 -12.28
N VAL A 884 4.17 -14.59 -11.75
CA VAL A 884 4.86 -13.28 -11.81
C VAL A 884 5.93 -13.21 -12.91
N GLU A 885 6.26 -14.35 -13.53
CA GLU A 885 7.00 -14.32 -14.80
C GLU A 885 6.05 -13.89 -15.93
N ARG A 886 6.48 -12.98 -16.79
CA ARG A 886 5.68 -12.50 -17.93
C ARG A 886 5.59 -13.62 -18.97
N LEU A 887 4.55 -14.45 -18.89
CA LEU A 887 4.33 -15.54 -19.84
C LEU A 887 3.87 -14.96 -21.20
N ILE A 888 4.67 -15.19 -22.23
CA ILE A 888 4.56 -14.58 -23.58
C ILE A 888 3.53 -15.34 -24.47
N ASP A 889 3.06 -16.49 -24.00
CA ASP A 889 2.33 -17.52 -24.77
C ASP A 889 1.22 -18.22 -23.95
N SER A 890 0.77 -17.63 -22.84
CA SER A 890 -0.34 -18.18 -22.06
C SER A 890 -1.15 -17.11 -21.31
N GLU A 891 -2.36 -17.50 -20.90
CA GLU A 891 -3.24 -16.67 -20.07
C GLU A 891 -3.01 -16.99 -18.59
N GLN A 892 -2.93 -15.93 -17.78
CA GLN A 892 -2.61 -16.01 -16.37
C GLN A 892 -3.87 -16.13 -15.49
N ALA A 893 -3.81 -16.93 -14.43
CA ALA A 893 -4.86 -17.03 -13.43
C ALA A 893 -5.13 -15.69 -12.74
N THR A 894 -4.06 -14.95 -12.37
CA THR A 894 -4.18 -13.59 -11.84
C THR A 894 -4.80 -12.65 -12.87
N GLY A 895 -4.35 -12.72 -14.14
CA GLY A 895 -4.91 -11.93 -15.24
C GLY A 895 -6.41 -12.11 -15.43
N ARG A 896 -6.90 -13.35 -15.40
CA ARG A 896 -8.35 -13.66 -15.45
C ARG A 896 -9.12 -13.05 -14.29
N LEU A 897 -8.64 -13.25 -13.05
CA LEU A 897 -9.23 -12.67 -11.84
C LEU A 897 -9.38 -11.14 -11.95
N VAL A 898 -8.34 -10.47 -12.47
CA VAL A 898 -8.33 -9.02 -12.70
C VAL A 898 -9.38 -8.61 -13.73
N CYS A 899 -9.39 -9.23 -14.90
CA CYS A 899 -10.35 -8.88 -15.95
C CYS A 899 -11.79 -9.17 -15.52
N ASP A 900 -12.03 -10.28 -14.81
CA ASP A 900 -13.35 -10.63 -14.27
C ASP A 900 -13.79 -9.59 -13.21
N ALA A 901 -12.88 -9.10 -12.35
CA ALA A 901 -13.15 -8.03 -11.38
C ALA A 901 -13.47 -6.67 -12.04
N TYR A 902 -12.69 -6.24 -13.05
CA TYR A 902 -12.95 -4.99 -13.77
C TYR A 902 -14.28 -5.04 -14.53
N THR A 903 -14.55 -6.17 -15.20
CA THR A 903 -15.82 -6.38 -15.92
C THR A 903 -17.00 -6.36 -14.96
N GLU A 904 -16.88 -6.96 -13.77
CA GLU A 904 -17.90 -6.87 -12.73
C GLU A 904 -18.11 -5.43 -12.23
N LEU A 905 -17.06 -4.67 -11.95
CA LEU A 905 -17.17 -3.28 -11.49
C LEU A 905 -17.95 -2.42 -12.51
N CYS A 906 -17.58 -2.47 -13.79
CA CYS A 906 -18.28 -1.71 -14.82
C CYS A 906 -19.73 -2.18 -15.04
N ARG A 907 -20.03 -3.49 -14.89
CA ARG A 907 -21.42 -4.01 -14.96
C ARG A 907 -22.30 -3.55 -13.80
N ASN A 908 -21.71 -3.24 -12.67
CA ASN A 908 -22.43 -2.71 -11.50
C ASN A 908 -22.53 -1.17 -11.52
N ASN A 909 -21.91 -0.49 -12.49
CA ASN A 909 -21.96 0.97 -12.61
C ASN A 909 -23.25 1.43 -13.34
N PRO A 910 -24.11 2.26 -12.70
CA PRO A 910 -25.37 2.70 -13.32
C PRO A 910 -25.20 3.57 -14.56
N GLU A 911 -24.18 4.44 -14.63
CA GLU A 911 -23.98 5.33 -15.77
C GLU A 911 -23.49 4.58 -17.01
N VAL A 912 -22.69 3.51 -16.83
CA VAL A 912 -22.30 2.62 -17.95
C VAL A 912 -23.50 1.82 -18.45
N THR A 913 -24.28 1.24 -17.54
CA THR A 913 -25.36 0.30 -17.88
C THR A 913 -26.66 0.95 -18.37
N LYS A 914 -26.82 2.26 -18.15
CA LYS A 914 -27.93 3.11 -18.59
C LYS A 914 -28.30 2.96 -20.07
N ASP A 915 -27.29 3.04 -20.94
CA ASP A 915 -27.45 2.97 -22.39
C ASP A 915 -26.94 1.63 -22.98
N THR A 916 -26.06 0.91 -22.25
CA THR A 916 -25.54 -0.41 -22.68
C THR A 916 -25.64 -1.45 -21.56
N PRO A 917 -26.70 -2.27 -21.51
CA PRO A 917 -26.91 -3.25 -20.42
C PRO A 917 -26.00 -4.49 -20.50
N ILE A 918 -25.24 -4.66 -21.59
CA ILE A 918 -24.35 -5.81 -21.80
C ILE A 918 -22.93 -5.28 -21.98
N ILE A 919 -22.07 -5.55 -21.00
CA ILE A 919 -20.63 -5.33 -21.04
C ILE A 919 -20.04 -6.73 -21.15
N PRO A 920 -19.92 -7.29 -22.37
CA PRO A 920 -19.67 -8.71 -22.54
C PRO A 920 -18.29 -9.13 -22.02
N ALA A 921 -17.32 -8.21 -22.04
CA ALA A 921 -15.92 -8.52 -21.86
C ALA A 921 -15.13 -7.41 -21.16
N GLY A 922 -13.95 -7.77 -20.68
CA GLY A 922 -12.96 -6.83 -20.14
C GLY A 922 -11.54 -7.29 -20.38
N LEU A 923 -10.59 -6.36 -20.33
CA LEU A 923 -9.21 -6.54 -20.75
C LEU A 923 -8.23 -5.95 -19.73
N PHE A 924 -7.05 -6.57 -19.65
CA PHE A 924 -5.90 -6.10 -18.88
C PHE A 924 -4.61 -6.65 -19.50
N TYR A 925 -3.44 -6.26 -19.00
CA TYR A 925 -2.13 -6.65 -19.52
C TYR A 925 -1.25 -7.25 -18.43
N THR A 926 -0.40 -8.22 -18.81
CA THR A 926 0.55 -8.86 -17.88
C THR A 926 1.51 -7.88 -17.22
N GLY A 927 1.93 -6.82 -17.91
CA GLY A 927 2.85 -5.79 -17.36
C GLY A 927 2.29 -5.01 -16.15
N GLY A 928 0.96 -4.92 -16.05
CA GLY A 928 0.24 -4.28 -14.95
C GLY A 928 0.08 -5.17 -13.71
N ILE A 929 0.34 -6.49 -13.82
CA ILE A 929 0.32 -7.44 -12.70
C ILE A 929 1.71 -7.47 -12.08
N ARG A 930 1.86 -6.93 -10.87
CA ARG A 930 3.18 -6.76 -10.24
C ARG A 930 3.49 -7.83 -9.17
N SER A 931 2.49 -8.52 -8.64
CA SER A 931 2.62 -9.58 -7.63
C SER A 931 1.63 -10.72 -7.89
N GLY A 932 1.93 -11.91 -7.36
CA GLY A 932 1.04 -13.08 -7.38
C GLY A 932 0.23 -13.23 -6.08
N ILE A 933 -0.85 -14.01 -6.11
CA ILE A 933 -1.67 -14.30 -4.92
C ILE A 933 -1.22 -15.61 -4.29
N ARG A 934 -0.95 -15.60 -2.98
CA ARG A 934 -0.50 -16.77 -2.22
C ARG A 934 -1.66 -17.54 -1.61
N GLU A 935 -1.45 -18.84 -1.40
CA GLU A 935 -2.34 -19.70 -0.62
C GLU A 935 -2.54 -19.13 0.79
N GLY A 936 -3.78 -19.07 1.28
CA GLY A 936 -4.12 -18.58 2.61
C GLY A 936 -4.81 -17.22 2.59
N LYS A 937 -4.52 -16.38 3.59
CA LYS A 937 -5.13 -15.05 3.77
C LYS A 937 -4.67 -14.10 2.64
N ILE A 938 -5.60 -13.37 2.04
CA ILE A 938 -5.33 -12.26 1.13
C ILE A 938 -5.63 -10.96 1.87
N THR A 939 -4.68 -10.03 1.87
CA THR A 939 -4.79 -8.74 2.55
C THR A 939 -4.90 -7.56 1.58
N VAL A 940 -5.23 -6.36 2.09
CA VAL A 940 -5.18 -5.12 1.29
C VAL A 940 -3.76 -4.86 0.78
N SER A 941 -2.73 -5.18 1.57
CA SER A 941 -1.32 -5.12 1.16
C SER A 941 -1.07 -5.97 -0.09
N ASP A 942 -1.54 -7.24 -0.08
CA ASP A 942 -1.42 -8.13 -1.23
C ASP A 942 -2.11 -7.56 -2.48
N VAL A 943 -3.34 -7.04 -2.36
CA VAL A 943 -4.07 -6.45 -3.50
C VAL A 943 -3.30 -5.26 -4.10
N ILE A 944 -2.73 -4.40 -3.26
CA ILE A 944 -1.94 -3.24 -3.72
C ILE A 944 -0.62 -3.69 -4.34
N SER A 945 0.04 -4.73 -3.81
CA SER A 945 1.23 -5.30 -4.46
C SER A 945 0.94 -5.93 -5.82
N ILE A 946 -0.29 -6.42 -6.08
CA ILE A 946 -0.70 -6.91 -7.41
C ILE A 946 -0.89 -5.74 -8.38
N MET A 947 -1.53 -4.66 -7.93
CA MET A 947 -1.82 -3.44 -8.70
C MET A 947 -1.43 -2.19 -7.91
N PRO A 948 -0.16 -1.75 -7.97
CA PRO A 948 0.30 -0.64 -7.16
C PRO A 948 -0.01 0.73 -7.82
N PHE A 949 -0.41 0.73 -9.10
CA PHE A 949 -0.74 1.91 -9.88
C PHE A 949 -2.11 2.52 -9.52
N GLU A 950 -2.18 3.85 -9.41
CA GLU A 950 -3.41 4.60 -9.07
C GLU A 950 -4.26 4.99 -10.31
N ASN A 951 -4.22 4.13 -11.33
CA ASN A 951 -4.97 4.22 -12.57
C ASN A 951 -6.49 4.00 -12.35
N LEU A 952 -7.33 4.23 -13.36
CA LEU A 952 -8.78 4.04 -13.30
C LEU A 952 -9.25 2.83 -14.11
N VAL A 953 -10.24 2.10 -13.58
CA VAL A 953 -11.03 1.13 -14.35
C VAL A 953 -12.10 1.90 -15.11
N VAL A 954 -12.17 1.69 -16.42
CA VAL A 954 -13.03 2.44 -17.35
C VAL A 954 -13.82 1.51 -18.27
N ALA A 955 -15.01 1.93 -18.66
CA ALA A 955 -15.80 1.32 -19.72
C ALA A 955 -15.76 2.20 -20.96
N PHE A 956 -15.37 1.64 -22.11
CA PHE A 956 -15.20 2.38 -23.35
C PHE A 956 -15.81 1.63 -24.54
N ASN A 957 -16.14 2.38 -25.59
CA ASN A 957 -16.78 1.84 -26.80
C ASN A 957 -15.74 1.60 -27.89
N VAL A 958 -15.65 0.36 -28.37
CA VAL A 958 -14.70 -0.07 -29.41
C VAL A 958 -15.43 -0.81 -30.53
N THR A 959 -15.01 -0.60 -31.79
CA THR A 959 -15.53 -1.41 -32.90
C THR A 959 -14.90 -2.80 -32.86
N GLY A 960 -15.63 -3.82 -33.31
CA GLY A 960 -15.08 -5.17 -33.43
C GLY A 960 -13.83 -5.22 -34.31
N LYS A 961 -13.74 -4.34 -35.32
CA LYS A 961 -12.53 -4.18 -36.14
C LYS A 961 -11.33 -3.74 -35.30
N VAL A 962 -11.46 -2.67 -34.51
CA VAL A 962 -10.37 -2.19 -33.64
C VAL A 962 -10.00 -3.26 -32.62
N LEU A 963 -10.98 -3.94 -32.02
CA LEU A 963 -10.73 -5.02 -31.07
C LEU A 963 -9.96 -6.20 -31.71
N ILE A 964 -10.36 -6.64 -32.91
CA ILE A 964 -9.67 -7.67 -33.68
C ILE A 964 -8.24 -7.23 -34.04
N ASP A 965 -8.05 -5.99 -34.48
CA ASP A 965 -6.75 -5.48 -34.87
C ASP A 965 -5.82 -5.31 -33.66
N THR A 966 -6.32 -4.90 -32.50
CA THR A 966 -5.58 -4.93 -31.22
C THR A 966 -5.13 -6.35 -30.87
N PHE A 967 -5.95 -7.38 -31.03
CA PHE A 967 -5.51 -8.77 -30.80
C PHE A 967 -4.49 -9.27 -31.83
N LYS A 968 -4.57 -8.84 -33.10
CA LYS A 968 -3.52 -9.11 -34.10
C LYS A 968 -2.21 -8.40 -33.76
N LYS A 969 -2.27 -7.17 -33.24
CA LYS A 969 -1.12 -6.37 -32.81
C LYS A 969 -0.47 -6.95 -31.55
N ASN A 970 -1.27 -7.34 -30.56
CA ASN A 970 -0.81 -7.78 -29.24
C ASN A 970 0.31 -8.84 -29.31
N LEU A 971 0.10 -9.93 -30.04
CA LEU A 971 1.07 -11.03 -30.10
C LEU A 971 2.13 -10.92 -31.19
N LYS A 972 2.10 -9.84 -31.98
CA LYS A 972 3.04 -9.59 -33.07
C LYS A 972 3.96 -8.40 -32.82
N GLU A 973 3.44 -7.39 -32.12
CA GLU A 973 4.07 -6.09 -31.91
C GLU A 973 4.21 -5.78 -30.41
N THR A 974 3.23 -6.12 -29.54
CA THR A 974 3.39 -5.96 -28.06
C THR A 974 3.99 -7.18 -27.37
N THR A 975 4.45 -8.17 -28.14
CA THR A 975 5.64 -8.95 -27.77
C THR A 975 6.85 -8.09 -28.13
N PHE A 976 7.08 -7.04 -27.35
CA PHE A 976 8.17 -6.13 -27.62
C PHE A 976 9.49 -6.84 -27.33
N ILE A 977 10.40 -6.78 -28.31
CA ILE A 977 11.82 -6.70 -27.98
C ILE A 977 12.04 -5.25 -27.53
N MET A 978 11.50 -4.90 -26.36
CA MET A 978 11.88 -3.67 -25.69
C MET A 978 13.31 -3.91 -25.27
N GLU A 979 14.21 -3.12 -25.83
CA GLU A 979 15.56 -3.08 -25.32
C GLU A 979 16.25 -4.47 -25.35
N GLY A 980 16.06 -5.19 -26.45
CA GLY A 980 16.64 -6.52 -26.68
C GLY A 980 15.97 -7.66 -25.91
N ASP A 981 15.28 -7.38 -24.81
CA ASP A 981 14.63 -8.36 -23.95
C ASP A 981 13.17 -8.57 -24.38
N ILE A 982 12.67 -9.81 -24.27
CA ILE A 982 11.29 -10.13 -24.65
C ILE A 982 10.33 -9.71 -23.52
N ILE A 983 9.97 -8.43 -23.51
CA ILE A 983 8.90 -7.88 -22.69
C ILE A 983 7.59 -8.07 -23.47
N ALA A 984 6.91 -9.19 -23.22
CA ALA A 984 5.55 -9.37 -23.72
C ALA A 984 4.53 -8.81 -22.75
N SER A 985 3.84 -7.78 -23.23
CA SER A 985 2.65 -7.25 -22.61
C SER A 985 1.45 -7.97 -23.23
N VAL A 986 1.02 -9.10 -22.66
CA VAL A 986 0.00 -9.99 -23.23
C VAL A 986 -1.37 -9.63 -22.68
N LEU A 987 -2.36 -9.46 -23.55
CA LEU A 987 -3.72 -9.14 -23.13
C LEU A 987 -4.39 -10.32 -22.43
N GLN A 988 -4.71 -10.12 -21.16
CA GLN A 988 -5.53 -10.96 -20.30
C GLN A 988 -7.00 -10.58 -20.51
N MET A 989 -7.95 -11.53 -20.37
CA MET A 989 -9.32 -11.28 -20.84
C MET A 989 -10.44 -11.90 -19.99
N SER A 990 -11.55 -11.18 -19.92
CA SER A 990 -12.88 -11.66 -19.51
C SER A 990 -13.81 -11.62 -20.70
N GLY A 991 -14.71 -12.62 -20.84
CA GLY A 991 -15.76 -12.61 -21.86
C GLY A 991 -15.28 -12.63 -23.31
N LEU A 992 -14.00 -12.91 -23.55
CA LEU A 992 -13.39 -13.13 -24.86
C LEU A 992 -12.73 -14.51 -24.90
N LYS A 993 -12.55 -15.04 -26.10
CA LYS A 993 -11.67 -16.18 -26.40
C LYS A 993 -10.88 -15.88 -27.68
N ALA A 994 -9.57 -15.94 -27.60
CA ALA A 994 -8.67 -15.66 -28.70
C ALA A 994 -7.88 -16.92 -29.08
N HIS A 995 -7.90 -17.29 -30.35
CA HIS A 995 -7.18 -18.45 -30.87
C HIS A 995 -6.17 -18.00 -31.92
N PHE A 996 -4.92 -18.36 -31.71
CA PHE A 996 -3.80 -18.05 -32.58
C PHE A 996 -3.19 -19.32 -33.19
N MET A 997 -2.78 -19.22 -34.44
CA MET A 997 -1.85 -20.15 -35.08
C MET A 997 -0.41 -19.70 -34.79
N TYR A 998 0.46 -20.64 -34.38
CA TYR A 998 1.85 -20.37 -34.03
C TYR A 998 2.81 -21.19 -34.90
N ASN A 999 3.75 -20.53 -35.57
CA ASN A 999 4.85 -21.16 -36.27
C ASN A 999 6.14 -21.06 -35.42
N PRO A 1000 6.64 -22.16 -34.83
CA PRO A 1000 7.84 -22.13 -33.99
C PRO A 1000 9.15 -22.01 -34.80
N GLU A 1001 9.14 -22.18 -36.12
CA GLU A 1001 10.34 -21.97 -36.95
C GLU A 1001 10.60 -20.49 -37.23
N THR A 1002 9.53 -19.69 -37.36
CA THR A 1002 9.59 -18.24 -37.60
C THR A 1002 9.24 -17.40 -36.37
N ASN A 1003 8.83 -18.05 -35.28
CA ASN A 1003 8.19 -17.45 -34.09
C ASN A 1003 6.92 -16.63 -34.39
N GLU A 1004 6.31 -16.80 -35.56
CA GLU A 1004 5.18 -16.00 -36.03
C GLU A 1004 3.86 -16.47 -35.39
N LYS A 1005 3.05 -15.52 -34.92
CA LYS A 1005 1.72 -15.74 -34.32
C LYS A 1005 0.66 -15.02 -35.17
N THR A 1006 -0.38 -15.74 -35.59
CA THR A 1006 -1.47 -15.20 -36.42
C THR A 1006 -2.83 -15.48 -35.74
N LEU A 1007 -3.66 -14.46 -35.56
CA LEU A 1007 -5.00 -14.61 -34.99
C LEU A 1007 -5.92 -15.37 -35.97
N GLU A 1008 -6.35 -16.58 -35.59
CA GLU A 1008 -7.28 -17.43 -36.34
C GLU A 1008 -8.73 -17.03 -36.07
N SER A 1009 -9.08 -16.84 -34.79
CA SER A 1009 -10.42 -16.40 -34.41
C SER A 1009 -10.43 -15.61 -33.09
N LEU A 1010 -11.37 -14.67 -33.00
CA LEU A 1010 -11.70 -13.93 -31.78
C LEU A 1010 -13.21 -14.05 -31.55
N MET A 1011 -13.58 -14.63 -30.41
CA MET A 1011 -14.96 -14.86 -29.99
C MET A 1011 -15.25 -13.99 -28.77
N ILE A 1012 -16.48 -13.48 -28.66
CA ILE A 1012 -16.96 -12.67 -27.55
C ILE A 1012 -18.25 -13.24 -26.97
N ALA A 1013 -18.47 -13.04 -25.66
CA ALA A 1013 -19.71 -13.40 -24.99
C ALA A 1013 -20.89 -12.57 -25.53
N LYS A 1014 -22.07 -13.19 -25.66
CA LYS A 1014 -23.31 -12.50 -26.07
C LYS A 1014 -24.05 -11.83 -24.91
N ASP A 1015 -23.71 -12.23 -23.70
CA ASP A 1015 -24.42 -11.97 -22.45
C ASP A 1015 -23.41 -11.77 -21.30
N ASN A 1016 -23.82 -11.13 -20.20
CA ASN A 1016 -22.91 -10.83 -19.09
C ASN A 1016 -22.49 -12.10 -18.33
N GLU A 1017 -23.34 -13.12 -18.39
CA GLU A 1017 -23.18 -14.43 -17.76
C GLU A 1017 -22.19 -15.36 -18.52
N GLN A 1018 -21.70 -14.94 -19.69
CA GLN A 1018 -20.79 -15.70 -20.57
C GLN A 1018 -21.31 -17.10 -20.99
N ASN A 1019 -22.63 -17.27 -21.00
CA ASN A 1019 -23.30 -18.54 -21.32
C ASN A 1019 -23.20 -18.90 -22.82
N SER A 1020 -23.02 -17.91 -23.68
CA SER A 1020 -23.01 -18.10 -25.13
C SER A 1020 -22.02 -17.17 -25.85
N TRP A 1021 -21.48 -17.65 -26.97
CA TRP A 1021 -20.34 -17.03 -27.66
C TRP A 1021 -20.65 -16.76 -29.14
N GLU A 1022 -20.08 -15.71 -29.71
CA GLU A 1022 -20.11 -15.40 -31.14
C GLU A 1022 -18.78 -14.85 -31.65
N PRO A 1023 -18.45 -15.00 -32.95
CA PRO A 1023 -17.32 -14.30 -33.54
C PRO A 1023 -17.52 -12.78 -33.42
N VAL A 1024 -16.44 -12.04 -33.17
CA VAL A 1024 -16.49 -10.58 -33.14
C VAL A 1024 -16.84 -10.04 -34.53
N ASP A 1025 -18.02 -9.44 -34.67
CA ASP A 1025 -18.42 -8.69 -35.87
C ASP A 1025 -17.62 -7.38 -35.97
N GLU A 1026 -16.82 -7.23 -37.03
CA GLU A 1026 -15.97 -6.06 -37.29
C GLU A 1026 -16.72 -4.72 -37.25
N SER A 1027 -17.99 -4.71 -37.66
CA SER A 1027 -18.81 -3.50 -37.81
C SER A 1027 -19.59 -3.10 -36.56
N ARG A 1028 -19.73 -4.03 -35.60
CA ARG A 1028 -20.45 -3.80 -34.34
C ARG A 1028 -19.59 -3.03 -33.35
N VAL A 1029 -20.22 -2.16 -32.57
CA VAL A 1029 -19.61 -1.51 -31.40
C VAL A 1029 -19.89 -2.36 -30.15
N TYR A 1030 -18.87 -2.53 -29.32
CA TYR A 1030 -18.92 -3.23 -28.04
C TYR A 1030 -18.44 -2.28 -26.94
N THR A 1031 -19.06 -2.36 -25.77
CA THR A 1031 -18.58 -1.68 -24.56
C THR A 1031 -17.71 -2.66 -23.78
N ILE A 1032 -16.45 -2.30 -23.54
CA ILE A 1032 -15.44 -3.16 -22.92
C ILE A 1032 -14.93 -2.50 -21.63
N ALA A 1033 -14.75 -3.29 -20.57
CA ALA A 1033 -14.08 -2.83 -19.35
C ALA A 1033 -12.55 -2.93 -19.50
N SER A 1034 -11.79 -1.91 -19.10
CA SER A 1034 -10.33 -1.90 -19.20
C SER A 1034 -9.75 -0.92 -18.16
N MET A 1035 -8.44 -0.69 -18.21
CA MET A 1035 -7.78 0.41 -17.52
C MET A 1035 -7.59 1.60 -18.47
N ASP A 1036 -7.71 2.82 -17.95
CA ASP A 1036 -7.45 4.09 -18.65
C ASP A 1036 -6.12 4.09 -19.43
N TYR A 1037 -5.00 3.70 -18.82
CA TYR A 1037 -3.67 3.58 -19.44
C TYR A 1037 -3.70 2.86 -20.80
N ILE A 1038 -4.36 1.70 -20.87
CA ILE A 1038 -4.46 0.90 -22.11
C ILE A 1038 -5.27 1.70 -23.16
N VAL A 1039 -6.38 2.30 -22.73
CA VAL A 1039 -7.32 3.05 -23.59
C VAL A 1039 -6.70 4.35 -24.11
N GLU A 1040 -5.79 4.96 -23.36
CA GLU A 1040 -5.08 6.19 -23.71
C GLU A 1040 -3.83 5.96 -24.59
N GLY A 1041 -3.48 4.69 -24.87
CA GLY A 1041 -2.40 4.31 -25.77
C GLY A 1041 -1.16 3.74 -25.09
N GLY A 1042 -1.19 3.53 -23.76
CA GLY A 1042 -0.15 2.83 -23.02
C GLY A 1042 0.13 1.44 -23.60
N ASP A 1043 1.42 1.07 -23.66
CA ASP A 1043 1.94 -0.13 -24.34
C ASP A 1043 1.50 -0.28 -25.82
N ASP A 1044 1.06 0.80 -26.48
CA ASP A 1044 0.61 0.84 -27.89
C ASP A 1044 -0.54 -0.14 -28.23
N PHE A 1045 -1.34 -0.57 -27.25
CA PHE A 1045 -2.41 -1.57 -27.43
C PHE A 1045 -3.55 -1.15 -28.35
N TYR A 1046 -3.96 0.12 -28.29
CA TYR A 1046 -5.04 0.68 -29.11
C TYR A 1046 -4.55 1.80 -30.00
N GLU A 1047 -4.85 1.69 -31.29
CA GLU A 1047 -4.71 2.79 -32.25
C GLU A 1047 -6.06 3.45 -32.48
N PHE A 1048 -6.40 4.42 -31.63
CA PHE A 1048 -7.55 5.30 -31.88
C PHE A 1048 -7.19 6.33 -32.97
N PRO A 1049 -8.05 6.54 -33.99
CA PRO A 1049 -7.80 7.54 -35.01
C PRO A 1049 -7.66 8.97 -34.43
N GLN A 1050 -6.51 9.61 -34.67
CA GLN A 1050 -6.20 10.95 -34.12
C GLN A 1050 -7.19 12.07 -34.52
N ASP A 1051 -8.06 11.83 -35.50
CA ASP A 1051 -9.10 12.76 -35.94
C ASP A 1051 -10.36 12.77 -35.04
N GLN A 1052 -10.42 11.95 -33.97
CA GLN A 1052 -11.58 11.86 -33.06
C GLN A 1052 -11.40 12.55 -31.69
N GLY A 1053 -10.19 13.00 -31.35
CA GLY A 1053 -9.86 13.56 -30.03
C GLY A 1053 -9.51 12.48 -29.00
N GLU A 1054 -9.50 12.85 -27.71
CA GLU A 1054 -9.23 11.92 -26.61
C GLU A 1054 -10.23 10.74 -26.57
N PRO A 1055 -9.78 9.53 -26.20
CA PRO A 1055 -10.62 8.34 -26.20
C PRO A 1055 -11.74 8.48 -25.17
N LYS A 1056 -12.99 8.32 -25.60
CA LYS A 1056 -14.16 8.53 -24.75
C LYS A 1056 -14.50 7.27 -23.96
N TYR A 1057 -14.36 7.37 -22.65
CA TYR A 1057 -14.69 6.32 -21.70
C TYR A 1057 -15.52 6.86 -20.52
N ILE A 1058 -16.11 5.95 -19.75
CA ILE A 1058 -16.81 6.23 -18.50
C ILE A 1058 -16.01 5.59 -17.36
N ILE A 1059 -15.71 6.36 -16.32
CA ILE A 1059 -14.97 5.86 -15.16
C ILE A 1059 -15.87 4.93 -14.35
N CYS A 1060 -15.42 3.69 -14.13
CA CYS A 1060 -16.12 2.69 -13.34
C CYS A 1060 -15.71 2.72 -11.85
N GLY A 1061 -14.45 3.07 -11.55
CA GLY A 1061 -13.86 3.13 -10.21
C GLY A 1061 -12.37 2.73 -10.22
N TYR A 1062 -11.82 2.36 -9.07
CA TYR A 1062 -10.39 2.04 -8.94
C TYR A 1062 -10.06 0.54 -9.10
N PRO A 1063 -8.91 0.17 -9.70
CA PRO A 1063 -8.41 -1.20 -9.86
C PRO A 1063 -8.38 -2.01 -8.56
N THR A 1064 -7.80 -1.44 -7.50
CA THR A 1064 -7.67 -2.11 -6.21
C THR A 1064 -9.02 -2.30 -5.52
N ASP A 1065 -9.97 -1.39 -5.70
CA ASP A 1065 -11.34 -1.54 -5.19
C ASP A 1065 -12.13 -2.61 -5.96
N ALA A 1066 -11.99 -2.65 -7.29
CA ALA A 1066 -12.56 -3.71 -8.13
C ALA A 1066 -12.08 -5.09 -7.66
N LEU A 1067 -10.76 -5.24 -7.50
CA LEU A 1067 -10.14 -6.51 -7.11
C LEU A 1067 -10.51 -6.89 -5.66
N LYS A 1068 -10.47 -5.95 -4.70
CA LYS A 1068 -10.95 -6.19 -3.33
C LYS A 1068 -12.41 -6.66 -3.31
N ALA A 1069 -13.31 -5.94 -3.96
CA ALA A 1069 -14.74 -6.28 -3.97
C ALA A 1069 -15.00 -7.66 -4.59
N HIS A 1070 -14.33 -7.98 -5.70
CA HIS A 1070 -14.45 -9.27 -6.36
C HIS A 1070 -13.86 -10.42 -5.51
N ILE A 1071 -12.73 -10.22 -4.83
CA ILE A 1071 -12.16 -11.21 -3.91
C ILE A 1071 -13.08 -11.44 -2.70
N ILE A 1072 -13.60 -10.37 -2.08
CA ILE A 1072 -14.54 -10.46 -0.94
C ILE A 1072 -15.78 -11.27 -1.33
N LYS A 1073 -16.36 -10.99 -2.50
CA LYS A 1073 -17.57 -11.65 -3.01
C LYS A 1073 -17.36 -13.15 -3.30
N ASN A 1074 -16.20 -13.51 -3.83
CA ASN A 1074 -15.92 -14.86 -4.34
C ASN A 1074 -15.00 -15.69 -3.42
N SER A 1075 -14.72 -15.23 -2.20
CA SER A 1075 -13.84 -15.95 -1.27
C SER A 1075 -14.49 -17.24 -0.73
N PRO A 1076 -13.75 -18.36 -0.63
CA PRO A 1076 -12.35 -18.54 -1.01
C PRO A 1076 -12.15 -18.72 -2.52
N ILE A 1077 -11.16 -18.04 -3.09
CA ILE A 1077 -10.85 -18.09 -4.53
C ILE A 1077 -9.85 -19.21 -4.87
N SER A 1078 -9.84 -19.67 -6.12
CA SER A 1078 -8.78 -20.52 -6.67
C SER A 1078 -8.53 -20.22 -8.16
N PRO A 1079 -7.32 -20.47 -8.70
CA PRO A 1079 -7.03 -20.37 -10.13
C PRO A 1079 -8.02 -21.16 -11.00
N ASN A 1080 -8.46 -22.32 -10.49
CA ASN A 1080 -9.38 -23.22 -11.18
C ASN A 1080 -10.83 -22.71 -11.25
N MET A 1081 -11.23 -21.75 -10.41
CA MET A 1081 -12.58 -21.17 -10.45
C MET A 1081 -12.89 -20.38 -11.73
N TYR A 1082 -11.87 -19.86 -12.41
CA TYR A 1082 -12.02 -18.94 -13.54
C TYR A 1082 -12.15 -19.65 -14.91
N GLY A 1083 -12.22 -20.99 -14.90
CA GLY A 1083 -12.53 -21.83 -16.06
C GLY A 1083 -11.32 -22.24 -16.91
N GLU A 1084 -11.61 -22.82 -18.08
CA GLU A 1084 -10.60 -23.17 -19.09
C GLU A 1084 -9.90 -21.91 -19.64
N ASN A 1085 -8.66 -22.06 -20.11
CA ASN A 1085 -7.91 -20.98 -20.76
C ASN A 1085 -8.71 -20.39 -21.94
N ARG A 1086 -8.68 -19.07 -22.05
CA ARG A 1086 -9.39 -18.25 -23.04
C ARG A 1086 -8.45 -17.84 -24.19
N LEU A 1087 -7.13 -17.89 -23.97
CA LEU A 1087 -6.08 -17.72 -24.96
C LEU A 1087 -5.53 -19.09 -25.42
N TYR A 1088 -5.59 -19.38 -26.72
CA TYR A 1088 -5.19 -20.66 -27.29
C TYR A 1088 -4.12 -20.50 -28.39
N PHE A 1089 -3.16 -21.43 -28.43
CA PHE A 1089 -2.17 -21.52 -29.50
C PHE A 1089 -2.20 -22.91 -30.16
N THR A 1090 -2.42 -22.95 -31.47
CA THR A 1090 -2.23 -24.17 -32.28
C THR A 1090 -0.94 -24.05 -33.07
N LYS A 1091 -0.02 -24.99 -32.86
CA LYS A 1091 1.18 -25.11 -33.70
C LYS A 1091 0.78 -25.45 -35.15
N VAL A 1092 1.30 -24.66 -36.10
CA VAL A 1092 1.21 -24.89 -37.56
C VAL A 1092 2.16 -26.01 -37.99
#